data_AF-A0A061GD86-F1
#
_entry.id   AF-A0A061GD86-F1
#
_cell.length_a   1.000
_cell.length_b   1.000
_cell.length_c   1.000
_cell.angle_alpha   90.00
_cell.angle_beta   90.00
_cell.angle_gamma   90.00
#
_symmetry.space_group_name_H-M   'P 1'
#
loop_
_entity.id
_entity.type
_entity.pdbx_description
1 polymer ?
#
loop_
_entity_poly.entity_id
_entity_poly.type
_entity_poly.pdbx_seq_one_letter_code
_entity_poly.pdbx_strand_id
1 'polypeptide(L)'
;MESSEEDDDFPSIESITPQSKIDSVHQSHTEKGIRKLCCELLDLKDAVENLCGNMRTKYLAFLRISEEVVEMEHELIELRRHISSQGILVQDLISGVCCELDEWNRANADMNDTPPDPEISKIQDPLPNKMDDHKKIFLEKIDVLLAEHKVEEAQQALEAEERNFPELKGSGDSSTEASTYKSSFLERKAMLEDQLIEIAEQPAVSANELKKALSGLIKLGKGPSAHQLLLKCSGSRLQKNIEVFLPSCSVCPKTFPATLSRLVFSMISLTTRESGLIFGDNPVYTNRVVQWAEWEIEFFVRLVKDNAPSSETVSALRAASICVQDSLNYCSMLESQGLKLSKLLLVLLRPYIEEVLELNFRRARKAVFDSIEVDENLPMSPHFVSSLTAFATSSDSVLIDSGMKFLFIMADILDQLTPLVVLHFGGNVLTRISQLFDKYMDALIRALPGPSDDDSLTELKETIPFRAETDSEQLAILGIAFTIMDELLPSRVVKIWSPKSESQEPGNEHIVPNASTTTELKDWRRQLQHSFDKLRDHFCRQYVLSFIYSREGKTRLNAQIYLGGDGEDSQWDTLPSLPFQALFSKLQQLATVAGDVLLGKEKLQKILLARLTETVLMWLSDEQEFWGVFEDKSTPLQPLGLQQLVLRVTHLGMCTRLHLP
;
A
#
# COMPACT_ATOMS: atom_id res chain seq x y z
N MET A 1 -47.64 13.04 66.52
CA MET A 1 -48.92 13.39 65.88
C MET A 1 -48.66 14.59 65.01
N GLU A 2 -49.23 14.51 63.81
CA GLU A 2 -49.42 15.55 62.79
C GLU A 2 -48.22 16.00 61.94
N SER A 3 -48.54 16.04 60.66
CA SER A 3 -47.80 16.27 59.43
C SER A 3 -47.44 17.73 59.22
N SER A 4 -46.35 17.96 58.49
CA SER A 4 -46.31 19.03 57.49
C SER A 4 -45.48 18.54 56.32
N GLU A 5 -46.18 18.16 55.25
CA GLU A 5 -45.66 18.10 53.89
C GLU A 5 -45.21 19.51 53.51
N GLU A 6 -43.91 19.71 53.33
CA GLU A 6 -43.40 20.79 52.49
C GLU A 6 -42.75 20.10 51.29
N ASP A 7 -43.53 20.05 50.21
CA ASP A 7 -43.05 19.81 48.85
C ASP A 7 -42.05 20.92 48.49
N ASP A 8 -40.77 20.69 48.76
CA ASP A 8 -39.70 21.42 48.10
C ASP A 8 -39.58 20.86 46.67
N ASP A 9 -40.36 21.47 45.78
CA ASP A 9 -40.20 21.43 44.34
C ASP A 9 -38.78 21.87 43.98
N PHE A 10 -37.85 20.91 43.96
CA PHE A 10 -36.59 21.07 43.24
C PHE A 10 -36.95 21.24 41.76
N PRO A 11 -36.58 22.36 41.11
CA PRO A 11 -36.81 22.49 39.68
C PRO A 11 -35.97 21.40 39.01
N SER A 12 -36.65 20.45 38.38
CA SER A 12 -36.05 19.53 37.45
C SER A 12 -35.20 20.34 36.47
N ILE A 13 -33.91 20.06 36.41
CA ILE A 13 -33.02 20.55 35.35
C ILE A 13 -33.40 19.76 34.09
N GLU A 14 -34.57 20.09 33.55
CA GLU A 14 -35.11 19.54 32.32
C GLU A 14 -35.46 20.71 31.42
N SER A 15 -34.46 21.08 30.61
CA SER A 15 -34.56 21.63 29.24
C SER A 15 -33.50 22.70 29.01
N ILE A 16 -32.40 22.29 28.38
CA ILE A 16 -31.66 23.23 27.55
C ILE A 16 -32.61 23.59 26.41
N THR A 17 -33.09 24.83 26.40
CA THR A 17 -34.02 25.30 25.38
C THR A 17 -33.33 25.22 24.00
N PRO A 18 -33.90 24.53 23.00
CA PRO A 18 -33.28 24.37 21.69
C PRO A 18 -33.08 25.73 20.99
N GLN A 19 -31.99 25.85 20.21
CA GLN A 19 -31.58 27.09 19.53
C GLN A 19 -32.69 27.74 18.69
N SER A 20 -33.67 26.97 18.23
CA SER A 20 -34.79 27.47 17.44
C SER A 20 -35.75 28.38 18.21
N LYS A 21 -35.59 28.53 19.54
CA LYS A 21 -36.49 29.31 20.41
C LYS A 21 -35.84 30.50 21.11
N ILE A 22 -34.58 30.83 20.84
CA ILE A 22 -33.88 31.93 21.54
C ILE A 22 -33.39 32.97 20.53
N ASP A 23 -33.80 34.22 20.73
CA ASP A 23 -33.33 35.37 19.94
C ASP A 23 -31.81 35.55 20.11
N SER A 24 -31.08 35.23 19.03
CA SER A 24 -29.62 35.15 18.99
C SER A 24 -28.88 36.50 19.17
N VAL A 25 -29.64 37.60 19.26
CA VAL A 25 -29.16 39.00 19.23
C VAL A 25 -28.72 39.49 20.62
N HIS A 26 -29.08 38.83 21.72
CA HIS A 26 -28.80 39.31 23.09
C HIS A 26 -27.92 38.39 23.95
N GLN A 27 -27.31 37.36 23.37
CA GLN A 27 -26.46 36.41 24.10
C GLN A 27 -24.97 36.77 24.03
N SER A 28 -24.30 36.76 25.19
CA SER A 28 -22.84 36.94 25.27
C SER A 28 -22.10 35.75 24.64
N HIS A 29 -20.91 35.99 24.09
CA HIS A 29 -20.06 34.93 23.51
C HIS A 29 -19.72 33.83 24.53
N THR A 30 -19.54 34.19 25.79
CA THR A 30 -19.29 33.25 26.89
C THR A 30 -20.47 32.33 27.14
N GLU A 31 -21.71 32.84 27.11
CA GLU A 31 -22.92 32.02 27.27
C GLU A 31 -23.11 31.04 26.10
N LYS A 32 -22.82 31.48 24.86
CA LYS A 32 -22.84 30.61 23.67
C LYS A 32 -21.80 29.49 23.78
N GLY A 33 -20.60 29.82 24.27
CA GLY A 33 -19.52 28.84 24.50
C GLY A 33 -19.87 27.81 25.55
N ILE A 34 -20.38 28.24 26.72
CA ILE A 34 -20.81 27.33 27.79
C ILE A 34 -21.93 26.40 27.31
N ARG A 35 -22.92 26.93 26.59
CA ARG A 35 -24.04 26.13 26.10
C ARG A 35 -23.62 25.12 25.03
N LYS A 36 -22.70 25.50 24.13
CA LYS A 36 -22.10 24.57 23.15
C LYS A 36 -21.39 23.41 23.86
N LEU A 37 -20.59 23.71 24.87
CA LEU A 37 -19.91 22.70 25.68
C LEU A 37 -20.91 21.76 26.39
N CYS A 38 -22.00 22.30 26.95
CA CYS A 38 -23.05 21.50 27.57
C CYS A 38 -23.77 20.58 26.57
N CYS A 39 -24.01 21.02 25.33
CA CYS A 39 -24.56 20.17 24.27
C CYS A 39 -23.59 19.04 23.90
N GLU A 40 -22.32 19.36 23.70
CA GLU A 40 -21.28 18.36 23.40
C GLU A 40 -21.12 17.33 24.52
N LEU A 41 -21.24 17.75 25.79
CA LEU A 41 -21.24 16.86 26.95
C LEU A 41 -22.46 15.93 27.01
N LEU A 42 -23.63 16.40 26.59
CA LEU A 42 -24.83 15.57 26.49
C LEU A 42 -24.72 14.56 25.35
N ASP A 43 -24.26 14.99 24.18
CA ASP A 43 -24.02 14.10 23.04
C ASP A 43 -22.99 13.01 23.39
N LEU A 44 -21.94 13.37 24.14
CA LEU A 44 -20.95 12.42 24.63
C LEU A 44 -21.54 11.45 25.66
N LYS A 45 -22.38 11.93 26.58
CA LYS A 45 -23.09 11.07 27.55
C LYS A 45 -23.96 10.05 26.82
N ASP A 46 -24.75 10.48 25.84
CA ASP A 46 -25.62 9.60 25.06
C ASP A 46 -24.81 8.57 24.25
N ALA A 47 -23.68 8.99 23.67
CA ALA A 47 -22.76 8.09 22.98
C ALA A 47 -22.17 7.02 23.91
N VAL A 48 -21.80 7.39 25.14
CA VAL A 48 -21.27 6.46 26.15
C VAL A 48 -22.37 5.51 26.66
N GLU A 49 -23.58 6.00 26.92
CA GLU A 49 -24.71 5.16 27.33
C GLU A 49 -25.09 4.15 26.23
N ASN A 50 -25.09 4.59 24.97
CA ASN A 50 -25.32 3.71 23.82
C ASN A 50 -24.20 2.68 23.66
N LEU A 51 -22.93 3.06 23.85
CA LEU A 51 -21.80 2.13 23.84
C LEU A 51 -21.92 1.08 24.96
N CYS A 52 -22.27 1.50 26.18
CA CYS A 52 -22.50 0.62 27.32
C CYS A 52 -23.68 -0.35 27.07
N GLY A 53 -24.79 0.15 26.50
CA GLY A 53 -25.92 -0.68 26.10
C GLY A 53 -25.57 -1.70 25.02
N ASN A 54 -24.80 -1.28 24.01
CA ASN A 54 -24.32 -2.14 22.92
C ASN A 54 -23.34 -3.21 23.44
N MET A 55 -22.43 -2.84 24.36
CA MET A 55 -21.51 -3.77 25.00
C MET A 55 -22.26 -4.81 25.83
N ARG A 56 -23.25 -4.40 26.63
CA ARG A 56 -24.05 -5.31 27.46
C ARG A 56 -24.87 -6.28 26.63
N THR A 57 -25.48 -5.81 25.54
CA THR A 57 -26.26 -6.68 24.62
C THR A 57 -25.38 -7.66 23.87
N LYS A 58 -24.22 -7.22 23.37
CA LYS A 58 -23.22 -8.11 22.75
C LYS A 58 -22.66 -9.15 23.73
N TYR A 59 -22.40 -8.75 24.98
CA TYR A 59 -21.94 -9.68 26.01
C TYR A 59 -23.00 -10.74 26.34
N LEU A 60 -24.28 -10.36 26.44
CA LEU A 60 -25.38 -11.30 26.62
C LEU A 60 -25.58 -12.23 25.41
N ALA A 61 -25.42 -11.72 24.19
CA ALA A 61 -25.46 -12.54 22.98
C ALA A 61 -24.30 -13.54 22.94
N PHE A 62 -23.09 -13.12 23.32
CA PHE A 62 -21.94 -14.01 23.45
C PHE A 62 -22.17 -15.12 24.47
N LEU A 63 -22.72 -14.80 25.65
CA LEU A 63 -23.04 -15.80 26.67
C LEU A 63 -24.06 -16.82 26.16
N ARG A 64 -25.13 -16.39 25.49
CA ARG A 64 -26.11 -17.31 24.88
C ARG A 64 -25.47 -18.23 23.85
N ILE A 65 -24.67 -17.68 22.94
CA ILE A 65 -23.98 -18.48 21.93
C ILE A 65 -23.01 -19.47 22.59
N SER A 66 -22.32 -19.07 23.65
CA SER A 66 -21.42 -19.98 24.37
C SER A 66 -22.15 -21.12 25.07
N GLU A 67 -23.37 -20.87 25.59
CA GLU A 67 -24.22 -21.90 26.19
C GLU A 67 -24.76 -22.85 25.12
N GLU A 68 -25.22 -22.33 23.98
CA GLU A 68 -25.65 -23.13 22.82
C GLU A 68 -24.52 -24.02 22.28
N VAL A 69 -23.28 -23.52 22.26
CA VAL A 69 -22.10 -24.32 21.84
C VAL A 69 -21.84 -25.46 22.83
N VAL A 70 -22.00 -25.23 24.13
CA VAL A 70 -21.86 -26.27 25.15
C VAL A 70 -22.97 -27.31 24.99
N GLU A 71 -24.22 -26.91 24.76
CA GLU A 71 -25.31 -27.86 24.49
C GLU A 71 -25.03 -28.70 23.23
N MET A 72 -24.56 -28.07 22.15
CA MET A 72 -24.18 -28.76 20.92
C MET A 72 -23.02 -29.76 21.13
N GLU A 73 -22.07 -29.46 22.01
CA GLU A 73 -21.01 -30.40 22.39
C GLU A 73 -21.59 -31.65 23.06
N HIS A 74 -22.57 -31.49 23.95
CA HIS A 74 -23.26 -32.62 24.59
C HIS A 74 -24.00 -33.49 23.55
N GLU A 75 -24.73 -32.87 22.61
CA GLU A 75 -25.40 -33.58 21.52
C GLU A 75 -24.42 -34.35 20.63
N LEU A 76 -23.23 -33.79 20.36
CA LEU A 76 -22.21 -34.43 19.55
C LEU A 76 -21.60 -35.65 20.27
N ILE A 77 -21.40 -35.55 21.60
CA ILE A 77 -20.99 -36.68 22.43
C ILE A 77 -22.04 -37.79 22.40
N GLU A 78 -23.34 -37.46 22.49
CA GLU A 78 -24.42 -38.43 22.37
C GLU A 78 -24.45 -39.09 20.99
N LEU A 79 -24.29 -38.31 19.90
CA LEU A 79 -24.23 -38.84 18.54
C LEU A 79 -23.05 -39.79 18.37
N ARG A 80 -21.87 -39.45 18.90
CA ARG A 80 -20.69 -40.31 18.88
C ARG A 80 -20.96 -41.62 19.61
N ARG A 81 -21.66 -41.58 20.75
CA ARG A 81 -22.07 -42.78 21.49
C ARG A 81 -23.02 -43.64 20.66
N HIS A 82 -23.99 -43.03 19.98
CA HIS A 82 -24.92 -43.73 19.08
C HIS A 82 -24.20 -44.39 17.90
N ILE A 83 -23.31 -43.68 17.22
CA ILE A 83 -22.50 -44.23 16.12
C ILE A 83 -21.62 -45.38 16.62
N SER A 84 -21.01 -45.24 17.80
CA SER A 84 -20.20 -46.32 18.39
C SER A 84 -21.05 -47.56 18.70
N SER A 85 -22.27 -47.38 19.24
CA SER A 85 -23.19 -48.49 19.50
C SER A 85 -23.67 -49.18 18.21
N GLN A 86 -23.92 -48.41 17.16
CA GLN A 86 -24.25 -48.96 15.84
C GLN A 86 -23.05 -49.69 15.21
N GLY A 87 -21.84 -49.17 15.42
CA GLY A 87 -20.60 -49.81 14.99
C GLY A 87 -20.43 -51.20 15.60
N ILE A 88 -20.71 -51.36 16.90
CA ILE A 88 -20.69 -52.66 17.59
C ILE A 88 -21.72 -53.61 16.97
N LEU A 89 -22.95 -53.16 16.72
CA LEU A 89 -23.99 -54.00 16.10
C LEU A 89 -23.60 -54.46 14.69
N VAL A 90 -22.95 -53.60 13.90
CA VAL A 90 -22.44 -53.96 12.57
C VAL A 90 -21.30 -54.96 12.69
N GLN A 91 -20.39 -54.77 13.64
CA GLN A 91 -19.30 -55.70 13.92
C GLN A 91 -19.83 -57.08 14.31
N ASP A 92 -20.83 -57.12 15.21
CA ASP A 92 -21.49 -58.35 15.65
C ASP A 92 -22.18 -59.05 14.48
N LEU A 93 -22.89 -58.30 13.62
CA LEU A 93 -23.52 -58.84 12.41
C LEU A 93 -22.48 -59.43 11.45
N ILE A 94 -21.38 -58.72 11.19
CA ILE A 94 -20.29 -59.20 10.32
C ILE A 94 -19.70 -60.48 10.93
N SER A 95 -19.45 -60.50 12.24
CA SER A 95 -18.90 -61.68 12.91
C SER A 95 -19.84 -62.87 12.84
N GLY A 96 -21.16 -62.66 13.01
CA GLY A 96 -22.19 -63.70 12.88
C GLY A 96 -22.27 -64.26 11.47
N VAL A 97 -22.30 -63.39 10.45
CA VAL A 97 -22.34 -63.80 9.04
C VAL A 97 -21.06 -64.55 8.63
N CYS A 98 -19.89 -64.12 9.11
CA CYS A 98 -18.64 -64.85 8.88
C CYS A 98 -18.65 -66.24 9.53
N CYS A 99 -19.15 -66.36 10.76
CA CYS A 99 -19.29 -67.67 11.43
C CYS A 99 -20.25 -68.60 10.68
N GLU A 100 -21.41 -68.12 10.24
CA GLU A 100 -22.37 -68.91 9.46
C GLU A 100 -21.79 -69.33 8.10
N LEU A 101 -21.02 -68.44 7.45
CA LEU A 101 -20.35 -68.74 6.19
C LEU A 101 -19.26 -69.80 6.36
N ASP A 102 -18.49 -69.74 7.45
CA ASP A 102 -17.47 -70.74 7.79
C ASP A 102 -18.08 -72.10 8.14
N GLU A 103 -19.23 -72.11 8.81
CA GLU A 103 -20.00 -73.34 9.07
C GLU A 103 -20.59 -73.93 7.79
N TRP A 104 -21.11 -73.10 6.87
CA TRP A 104 -21.55 -73.54 5.55
C TRP A 104 -20.38 -74.14 4.75
N ASN A 105 -19.24 -73.46 4.73
CA ASN A 105 -18.05 -73.93 4.02
C ASN A 105 -17.53 -75.28 4.57
N ARG A 106 -17.60 -75.50 5.88
CA ARG A 106 -17.32 -76.81 6.49
C ARG A 106 -18.36 -77.88 6.12
N ALA A 107 -19.64 -77.55 6.14
CA ALA A 107 -20.71 -78.49 5.78
C ALA A 107 -20.70 -78.90 4.29
N ASN A 108 -20.21 -78.03 3.40
CA ASN A 108 -19.99 -78.35 1.99
C ASN A 108 -18.72 -79.19 1.74
N ALA A 109 -17.72 -79.11 2.62
CA ALA A 109 -16.48 -79.89 2.51
C ALA A 109 -16.71 -81.38 2.85
N ASP A 110 -17.64 -81.69 3.76
CA ASP A 110 -17.97 -83.08 4.17
C ASP A 110 -18.83 -83.86 3.15
N MET A 111 -19.23 -83.26 2.03
CA MET A 111 -20.08 -83.90 1.01
C MET A 111 -19.33 -84.31 -0.27
N ASN A 112 -18.00 -84.12 -0.33
CA ASN A 112 -17.18 -84.45 -1.51
C ASN A 112 -16.09 -85.51 -1.24
N ASP A 113 -16.29 -86.40 -0.27
CA ASP A 113 -15.48 -87.63 -0.17
C ASP A 113 -16.13 -88.76 -0.98
N THR A 114 -15.70 -88.91 -2.23
CA THR A 114 -15.83 -90.18 -2.98
C THR A 114 -14.42 -90.75 -3.19
N PRO A 115 -14.15 -92.02 -2.83
CA PRO A 115 -12.80 -92.56 -2.81
C PRO A 115 -12.32 -92.92 -4.23
N PRO A 116 -11.04 -92.68 -4.58
CA PRO A 116 -10.41 -93.31 -5.73
C PRO A 116 -9.63 -94.57 -5.30
N ASP A 117 -10.02 -95.71 -5.84
CA ASP A 117 -9.26 -96.97 -5.80
C ASP A 117 -8.10 -96.95 -6.84
N PRO A 118 -7.11 -97.85 -6.78
CA PRO A 118 -5.70 -97.52 -6.98
C PRO A 118 -5.12 -98.16 -8.24
N GLU A 119 -4.17 -97.49 -8.91
CA GLU A 119 -3.09 -98.19 -9.65
C GLU A 119 -1.95 -97.24 -10.07
N ILE A 120 -0.80 -97.41 -9.40
CA ILE A 120 0.57 -97.48 -9.93
C ILE A 120 0.97 -96.41 -10.98
N SER A 121 1.80 -95.44 -10.56
CA SER A 121 3.11 -95.19 -11.21
C SER A 121 3.98 -94.19 -10.45
N LYS A 122 5.05 -94.73 -9.85
CA LYS A 122 6.38 -94.14 -9.61
C LYS A 122 6.46 -92.66 -9.23
N ILE A 123 6.56 -92.49 -7.92
CA ILE A 123 7.38 -91.48 -7.22
C ILE A 123 8.67 -91.17 -8.02
N GLN A 124 8.76 -89.93 -8.52
CA GLN A 124 9.99 -89.16 -8.39
C GLN A 124 9.63 -87.98 -7.50
N ASP A 125 10.13 -88.00 -6.27
CA ASP A 125 10.18 -86.82 -5.40
C ASP A 125 10.84 -85.66 -6.16
N PRO A 126 10.16 -84.51 -6.35
CA PRO A 126 10.90 -83.28 -6.46
C PRO A 126 11.40 -82.96 -5.04
N LEU A 127 12.72 -83.02 -4.84
CA LEU A 127 13.35 -82.53 -3.61
C LEU A 127 12.73 -81.19 -3.19
N PRO A 128 12.50 -80.94 -1.88
CA PRO A 128 12.11 -79.62 -1.42
C PRO A 128 13.21 -78.64 -1.80
N ASN A 129 12.87 -77.73 -2.70
CA ASN A 129 13.82 -76.77 -3.23
C ASN A 129 14.09 -75.77 -2.09
N LYS A 130 15.17 -75.96 -1.32
CA LYS A 130 15.54 -75.14 -0.14
C LYS A 130 15.52 -73.63 -0.38
N MET A 131 15.63 -73.23 -1.65
CA MET A 131 15.58 -71.84 -2.09
C MET A 131 14.16 -71.24 -2.00
N ASP A 132 13.11 -72.05 -2.09
CA ASP A 132 11.71 -71.61 -2.07
C ASP A 132 11.18 -71.42 -0.64
N ASP A 133 11.57 -72.30 0.29
CA ASP A 133 11.33 -72.10 1.73
C ASP A 133 12.00 -70.83 2.25
N HIS A 134 13.22 -70.54 1.79
CA HIS A 134 13.95 -69.34 2.22
C HIS A 134 13.23 -68.05 1.78
N LYS A 135 12.72 -68.01 0.55
CA LYS A 135 11.94 -66.90 -0.01
C LYS A 135 10.66 -66.64 0.79
N LYS A 136 9.93 -67.70 1.16
CA LYS A 136 8.70 -67.59 1.96
C LYS A 136 8.97 -67.07 3.37
N ILE A 137 9.99 -67.63 4.05
CA ILE A 137 10.40 -67.20 5.40
C ILE A 137 10.85 -65.73 5.40
N PHE A 138 11.54 -65.28 4.34
CA PHE A 138 11.92 -63.87 4.20
C PHE A 138 10.70 -62.95 4.11
N LEU A 139 9.71 -63.28 3.26
CA LEU A 139 8.49 -62.47 3.13
C LEU A 139 7.71 -62.41 4.44
N GLU A 140 7.55 -63.53 5.14
CA GLU A 140 6.91 -63.58 6.47
C GLU A 140 7.65 -62.69 7.48
N LYS A 141 8.99 -62.69 7.45
CA LYS A 141 9.79 -61.81 8.31
C LYS A 141 9.54 -60.33 8.00
N ILE A 142 9.42 -59.95 6.73
CA ILE A 142 9.09 -58.57 6.36
C ILE A 142 7.68 -58.21 6.83
N ASP A 143 6.71 -59.11 6.67
CA ASP A 143 5.34 -58.88 7.12
C ASP A 143 5.27 -58.63 8.64
N VAL A 144 6.06 -59.37 9.42
CA VAL A 144 6.21 -59.13 10.88
C VAL A 144 6.84 -57.75 11.16
N LEU A 145 7.92 -57.39 10.46
CA LEU A 145 8.58 -56.09 10.67
C LEU A 145 7.67 -54.91 10.29
N LEU A 146 6.89 -55.05 9.22
CA LEU A 146 5.89 -54.06 8.81
C LEU A 146 4.76 -53.97 9.84
N ALA A 147 4.26 -55.09 10.35
CA ALA A 147 3.23 -55.10 11.39
C ALA A 147 3.72 -54.48 12.72
N GLU A 148 5.00 -54.62 13.05
CA GLU A 148 5.63 -53.99 14.22
C GLU A 148 6.05 -52.54 13.99
N HIS A 149 5.77 -51.94 12.82
CA HIS A 149 6.21 -50.61 12.41
C HIS A 149 7.74 -50.38 12.51
N LYS A 150 8.54 -51.44 12.36
CA LYS A 150 10.01 -51.37 12.33
C LYS A 150 10.51 -51.04 10.93
N VAL A 151 10.14 -49.84 10.47
CA VAL A 151 10.33 -49.37 9.08
C VAL A 151 11.79 -49.38 8.65
N GLU A 152 12.74 -48.97 9.51
CA GLU A 152 14.16 -48.99 9.16
C GLU A 152 14.75 -50.39 9.03
N GLU A 153 14.31 -51.34 9.88
CA GLU A 153 14.76 -52.74 9.82
C GLU A 153 14.17 -53.45 8.60
N ALA A 154 12.88 -53.22 8.31
CA ALA A 154 12.20 -53.72 7.12
C ALA A 154 12.90 -53.21 5.84
N GLN A 155 13.24 -51.92 5.81
CA GLN A 155 13.96 -51.33 4.70
C GLN A 155 15.35 -51.95 4.48
N GLN A 156 16.15 -52.10 5.54
CA GLN A 156 17.48 -52.72 5.44
C GLN A 156 17.40 -54.17 4.96
N ALA A 157 16.41 -54.93 5.43
CA ALA A 157 16.18 -56.30 5.02
C ALA A 157 15.79 -56.40 3.52
N LEU A 158 14.91 -55.52 3.03
CA LEU A 158 14.54 -55.46 1.61
C LEU A 158 15.72 -55.04 0.73
N GLU A 159 16.53 -54.07 1.15
CA GLU A 159 17.74 -53.65 0.41
C GLU A 159 18.79 -54.76 0.33
N ALA A 160 18.97 -55.53 1.41
CA ALA A 160 19.88 -56.67 1.44
C ALA A 160 19.41 -57.78 0.49
N GLU A 161 18.11 -58.07 0.48
CA GLU A 161 17.53 -59.08 -0.41
C GLU A 161 17.64 -58.68 -1.89
N GLU A 162 17.34 -57.42 -2.21
CA GLU A 162 17.44 -56.86 -3.57
C GLU A 162 18.90 -56.80 -4.06
N ARG A 163 19.88 -56.82 -3.13
CA ARG A 163 21.32 -56.94 -3.46
C ARG A 163 21.72 -58.39 -3.73
N ASN A 164 21.15 -59.34 -3.00
CA ASN A 164 21.41 -60.77 -3.16
C ASN A 164 20.74 -61.33 -4.43
N PHE A 165 19.58 -60.77 -4.83
CA PHE A 165 18.80 -61.19 -5.99
C PHE A 165 18.55 -60.04 -6.97
N PRO A 166 19.50 -59.73 -7.87
CA PRO A 166 19.37 -58.60 -8.81
C PRO A 166 18.23 -58.75 -9.82
N GLU A 167 17.67 -59.95 -9.99
CA GLU A 167 16.46 -60.25 -10.80
C GLU A 167 15.21 -59.49 -10.32
N LEU A 168 15.22 -59.05 -9.05
CA LEU A 168 14.18 -58.23 -8.44
C LEU A 168 14.23 -56.75 -8.86
N LYS A 169 15.36 -56.26 -9.40
CA LYS A 169 15.56 -54.83 -9.76
C LYS A 169 15.00 -54.40 -11.13
N GLY A 170 14.71 -55.34 -12.04
CA GLY A 170 14.38 -55.04 -13.44
C GLY A 170 12.98 -55.45 -13.87
N SER A 171 12.39 -54.78 -14.87
CA SER A 171 11.08 -55.10 -15.46
C SER A 171 11.11 -56.27 -16.48
N GLY A 172 12.20 -57.04 -16.56
CA GLY A 172 12.36 -58.11 -17.54
C GLY A 172 11.61 -59.39 -17.19
N ASP A 173 11.00 -60.01 -18.20
CA ASP A 173 10.27 -61.28 -18.12
C ASP A 173 11.21 -62.44 -17.74
N SER A 174 10.97 -63.03 -16.58
CA SER A 174 11.58 -64.28 -16.12
C SER A 174 10.50 -65.31 -15.82
N SER A 175 10.87 -66.60 -15.79
CA SER A 175 9.99 -67.76 -15.61
C SER A 175 8.89 -67.61 -14.53
N THR A 176 7.79 -68.33 -14.70
CA THR A 176 6.52 -68.23 -13.94
C THR A 176 6.63 -68.28 -12.40
N GLU A 177 7.63 -68.95 -11.81
CA GLU A 177 7.86 -68.95 -10.36
C GLU A 177 8.68 -67.75 -9.87
N ALA A 178 9.62 -67.27 -10.70
CA ALA A 178 10.37 -66.05 -10.44
C ALA A 178 9.47 -64.80 -10.52
N SER A 179 8.40 -64.84 -11.32
CA SER A 179 7.40 -63.77 -11.36
C SER A 179 6.55 -63.67 -10.08
N THR A 180 6.15 -64.80 -9.47
CA THR A 180 5.26 -64.78 -8.28
C THR A 180 5.97 -64.25 -7.04
N TYR A 181 7.20 -64.70 -6.78
CA TYR A 181 8.00 -64.19 -5.67
C TYR A 181 8.33 -62.70 -5.86
N LYS A 182 8.68 -62.30 -7.09
CA LYS A 182 8.94 -60.91 -7.43
C LYS A 182 7.71 -60.02 -7.25
N SER A 183 6.51 -60.48 -7.60
CA SER A 183 5.27 -59.73 -7.34
C SER A 183 5.01 -59.58 -5.85
N SER A 184 5.16 -60.64 -5.06
CA SER A 184 4.97 -60.56 -3.59
C SER A 184 6.02 -59.67 -2.92
N PHE A 185 7.27 -59.69 -3.40
CA PHE A 185 8.31 -58.78 -2.93
C PHE A 185 7.98 -57.32 -3.23
N LEU A 186 7.50 -57.02 -4.45
CA LEU A 186 7.06 -55.67 -4.83
C LEU A 186 5.84 -55.21 -4.03
N GLU A 187 4.93 -56.11 -3.68
CA GLU A 187 3.79 -55.83 -2.80
C GLU A 187 4.27 -55.39 -1.40
N ARG A 188 5.21 -56.11 -0.76
CA ARG A 188 5.78 -55.68 0.54
C ARG A 188 6.55 -54.36 0.41
N LYS A 189 7.23 -54.13 -0.72
CA LYS A 189 7.91 -52.86 -1.01
C LYS A 189 6.90 -51.70 -1.11
N ALA A 190 5.72 -51.95 -1.68
CA ALA A 190 4.62 -50.99 -1.71
C ALA A 190 4.01 -50.76 -0.32
N MET A 191 3.83 -51.80 0.49
CA MET A 191 3.38 -51.65 1.88
C MET A 191 4.36 -50.82 2.72
N LEU A 192 5.67 -51.00 2.52
CA LEU A 192 6.70 -50.17 3.16
C LEU A 192 6.63 -48.71 2.69
N GLU A 193 6.43 -48.49 1.39
CA GLU A 193 6.20 -47.15 0.82
C GLU A 193 5.00 -46.48 1.49
N ASP A 194 3.87 -47.18 1.62
CA ASP A 194 2.66 -46.64 2.26
C ASP A 194 2.91 -46.25 3.73
N GLN A 195 3.62 -47.09 4.51
CA GLN A 195 3.99 -46.75 5.89
C GLN A 195 4.92 -45.54 5.99
N LEU A 196 5.87 -45.40 5.06
CA LEU A 196 6.77 -44.23 5.01
C LEU A 196 6.02 -42.95 4.65
N ILE A 197 5.05 -43.04 3.73
CA ILE A 197 4.15 -41.93 3.38
C ILE A 197 3.32 -41.56 4.61
N GLU A 198 2.73 -42.53 5.29
CA GLU A 198 1.91 -42.32 6.49
C GLU A 198 2.70 -41.59 7.58
N ILE A 199 3.94 -42.02 7.88
CA ILE A 199 4.82 -41.34 8.83
C ILE A 199 5.07 -39.90 8.42
N ALA A 200 5.36 -39.65 7.14
CA ALA A 200 5.66 -38.30 6.64
C ALA A 200 4.44 -37.36 6.70
N GLU A 201 3.22 -37.88 6.55
CA GLU A 201 1.98 -37.11 6.58
C GLU A 201 1.46 -36.82 7.99
N GLN A 202 2.05 -37.40 9.04
CA GLN A 202 1.61 -37.18 10.41
C GLN A 202 1.71 -35.69 10.82
N PRO A 203 0.64 -35.11 11.43
CA PRO A 203 0.59 -33.68 11.78
C PRO A 203 1.68 -33.17 12.72
N ALA A 204 2.27 -34.08 13.52
CA ALA A 204 3.25 -33.79 14.56
C ALA A 204 4.62 -34.44 14.28
N VAL A 205 4.88 -34.85 13.03
CA VAL A 205 6.16 -35.50 12.67
C VAL A 205 7.33 -34.56 12.95
N SER A 206 8.37 -35.07 13.62
CA SER A 206 9.58 -34.28 13.85
C SER A 206 10.35 -34.10 12.54
N ALA A 207 11.13 -33.02 12.45
CA ALA A 207 11.98 -32.77 11.27
C ALA A 207 12.97 -33.92 11.00
N ASN A 208 13.35 -34.68 12.03
CA ASN A 208 14.26 -35.80 11.90
C ASN A 208 13.55 -37.07 11.37
N GLU A 209 12.35 -37.35 11.88
CA GLU A 209 11.50 -38.46 11.38
C GLU A 209 11.10 -38.24 9.93
N LEU A 210 10.72 -37.01 9.56
CA LEU A 210 10.43 -36.66 8.17
C LEU A 210 11.65 -36.92 7.28
N LYS A 211 12.86 -36.50 7.68
CA LYS A 211 14.09 -36.77 6.92
C LYS A 211 14.37 -38.25 6.75
N LYS A 212 14.16 -39.04 7.81
CA LYS A 212 14.30 -40.51 7.74
C LYS A 212 13.31 -41.11 6.76
N ALA A 213 12.02 -40.76 6.88
CA ALA A 213 10.98 -41.26 6.00
C ALA A 213 11.24 -40.92 4.52
N LEU A 214 11.64 -39.67 4.23
CA LEU A 214 12.01 -39.23 2.89
C LEU A 214 13.25 -39.96 2.36
N SER A 215 14.28 -40.15 3.20
CA SER A 215 15.46 -40.93 2.82
C SER A 215 15.12 -42.39 2.51
N GLY A 216 14.13 -42.94 3.25
CA GLY A 216 13.57 -44.26 3.04
C GLY A 216 12.96 -44.38 1.65
N LEU A 217 12.05 -43.46 1.31
CA LEU A 217 11.39 -43.41 0.00
C LEU A 217 12.38 -43.23 -1.17
N ILE A 218 13.42 -42.41 -1.00
CA ILE A 218 14.45 -42.22 -2.03
C ILE A 218 15.19 -43.54 -2.31
N LYS A 219 15.56 -44.27 -1.26
CA LYS A 219 16.22 -45.59 -1.39
C LYS A 219 15.31 -46.65 -2.01
N LEU A 220 13.99 -46.54 -1.84
CA LEU A 220 13.01 -47.38 -2.56
C LEU A 220 12.85 -47.01 -4.05
N GLY A 221 13.52 -45.95 -4.53
CA GLY A 221 13.41 -45.44 -5.89
C GLY A 221 12.24 -44.46 -6.09
N LYS A 222 11.56 -44.06 -5.01
CA LYS A 222 10.39 -43.15 -5.02
C LYS A 222 10.78 -41.70 -4.74
N GLY A 223 11.86 -41.24 -5.37
CA GLY A 223 12.38 -39.87 -5.25
C GLY A 223 11.34 -38.77 -5.54
N PRO A 224 10.55 -38.86 -6.64
CA PRO A 224 9.51 -37.86 -6.93
C PRO A 224 8.41 -37.78 -5.87
N SER A 225 7.98 -38.93 -5.33
CA SER A 225 6.99 -39.00 -4.26
C SER A 225 7.54 -38.39 -2.96
N ALA A 226 8.78 -38.72 -2.60
CA ALA A 226 9.47 -38.13 -1.46
C ALA A 226 9.58 -36.60 -1.60
N HIS A 227 9.98 -36.11 -2.77
CA HIS A 227 10.10 -34.67 -3.00
C HIS A 227 8.74 -33.97 -2.88
N GLN A 228 7.67 -34.57 -3.42
CA GLN A 228 6.32 -34.03 -3.30
C GLN A 228 5.84 -33.99 -1.84
N LEU A 229 6.16 -35.02 -1.04
CA LEU A 229 5.85 -35.03 0.39
C LEU A 229 6.60 -33.95 1.16
N LEU A 230 7.88 -33.73 0.88
CA LEU A 230 8.65 -32.64 1.50
C LEU A 230 7.96 -31.28 1.31
N LEU A 231 7.54 -30.99 0.07
CA LEU A 231 6.85 -29.74 -0.26
C LEU A 231 5.47 -29.66 0.41
N LYS A 232 4.68 -30.74 0.38
CA LYS A 232 3.37 -30.82 1.03
C LYS A 232 3.47 -30.57 2.54
N CYS A 233 4.40 -31.25 3.22
CA CYS A 233 4.60 -31.08 4.66
C CYS A 233 5.12 -29.67 5.00
N SER A 234 5.98 -29.09 4.15
CA SER A 234 6.44 -27.70 4.31
C SER A 234 5.28 -26.70 4.20
N GLY A 235 4.44 -26.85 3.17
CA GLY A 235 3.24 -26.03 2.97
C GLY A 235 2.24 -26.16 4.13
N SER A 236 1.93 -27.38 4.56
CA SER A 236 1.02 -27.60 5.72
C SER A 236 1.56 -27.00 7.02
N ARG A 237 2.88 -27.06 7.26
CA ARG A 237 3.51 -26.41 8.42
C ARG A 237 3.43 -24.89 8.32
N LEU A 238 3.66 -24.33 7.14
CA LEU A 238 3.53 -22.90 6.91
C LEU A 238 2.09 -22.43 7.15
N GLN A 239 1.11 -23.14 6.60
CA GLN A 239 -0.31 -22.83 6.76
C GLN A 239 -0.72 -22.83 8.24
N LYS A 240 -0.37 -23.86 9.01
CA LYS A 240 -0.65 -23.89 10.46
C LYS A 240 -0.03 -22.70 11.20
N ASN A 241 1.21 -22.35 10.89
CA ASN A 241 1.86 -21.19 11.50
C ASN A 241 1.16 -19.87 11.15
N ILE A 242 0.68 -19.75 9.91
CA ILE A 242 -0.09 -18.60 9.44
C ILE A 242 -1.46 -18.54 10.14
N GLU A 243 -2.17 -19.66 10.27
CA GLU A 243 -3.45 -19.75 10.98
C GLU A 243 -3.35 -19.32 12.45
N VAL A 244 -2.26 -19.72 13.12
CA VAL A 244 -1.97 -19.28 14.50
C VAL A 244 -1.64 -17.78 14.55
N PHE A 245 -0.98 -17.25 13.52
CA PHE A 245 -0.58 -15.85 13.47
C PHE A 245 -1.72 -14.90 13.05
N LEU A 246 -2.64 -15.37 12.21
CA LEU A 246 -3.71 -14.59 11.58
C LEU A 246 -4.50 -13.70 12.54
N PRO A 247 -4.97 -14.17 13.73
CA PRO A 247 -5.69 -13.32 14.69
C PRO A 247 -4.91 -12.07 15.12
N SER A 248 -3.58 -12.10 15.07
CA SER A 248 -2.71 -10.98 15.45
C SER A 248 -2.75 -9.82 14.43
N CYS A 249 -3.31 -10.02 13.23
CA CYS A 249 -3.45 -8.97 12.22
C CYS A 249 -4.29 -7.79 12.71
N SER A 250 -5.32 -8.07 13.51
CA SER A 250 -6.25 -7.07 14.05
C SER A 250 -5.58 -6.15 15.08
N VAL A 251 -4.63 -6.67 15.84
CA VAL A 251 -3.96 -5.97 16.94
C VAL A 251 -2.84 -5.07 16.43
N CYS A 252 -2.08 -5.54 15.42
CA CYS A 252 -0.89 -4.85 14.92
C CYS A 252 -0.83 -4.84 13.38
N PRO A 253 -1.76 -4.17 12.68
CA PRO A 253 -1.86 -4.22 11.22
C PRO A 253 -0.63 -3.62 10.50
N LYS A 254 0.11 -2.73 11.18
CA LYS A 254 1.34 -2.12 10.64
C LYS A 254 2.53 -3.10 10.55
N THR A 255 2.63 -4.06 11.46
CA THR A 255 3.76 -5.01 11.55
C THR A 255 3.40 -6.40 11.05
N PHE A 256 2.12 -6.65 10.75
CA PHE A 256 1.63 -7.90 10.20
C PHE A 256 2.35 -8.30 8.90
N PRO A 257 2.46 -7.45 7.85
CA PRO A 257 3.14 -7.86 6.62
C PRO A 257 4.62 -8.19 6.82
N ALA A 258 5.31 -7.47 7.70
CA ALA A 258 6.70 -7.74 8.06
C ALA A 258 6.88 -9.14 8.66
N THR A 259 6.03 -9.47 9.63
CA THR A 259 6.10 -10.77 10.32
C THR A 259 5.70 -11.92 9.41
N LEU A 260 4.67 -11.71 8.58
CA LEU A 260 4.22 -12.69 7.61
C LEU A 260 5.30 -12.95 6.54
N SER A 261 5.94 -11.90 6.02
CA SER A 261 7.05 -12.04 5.06
C SER A 261 8.17 -12.89 5.67
N ARG A 262 8.61 -12.59 6.89
CA ARG A 262 9.61 -13.39 7.60
C ARG A 262 9.20 -14.87 7.70
N LEU A 263 7.95 -15.16 8.05
CA LEU A 263 7.46 -16.52 8.19
C LEU A 263 7.50 -17.29 6.86
N VAL A 264 6.97 -16.70 5.79
CA VAL A 264 6.89 -17.32 4.46
C VAL A 264 8.28 -17.50 3.87
N PHE A 265 9.08 -16.44 3.80
CA PHE A 265 10.40 -16.50 3.18
C PHE A 265 11.41 -17.37 3.96
N SER A 266 11.31 -17.42 5.29
CA SER A 266 12.13 -18.34 6.08
C SER A 266 11.77 -19.81 5.85
N MET A 267 10.48 -20.13 5.68
CA MET A 267 10.06 -21.48 5.31
C MET A 267 10.54 -21.84 3.91
N ILE A 268 10.38 -20.94 2.93
CA ILE A 268 10.89 -21.15 1.56
C ILE A 268 12.39 -21.44 1.59
N SER A 269 13.17 -20.63 2.32
CA SER A 269 14.60 -20.85 2.46
C SER A 269 14.93 -22.20 3.10
N LEU A 270 14.23 -22.56 4.18
CA LEU A 270 14.45 -23.81 4.89
C LEU A 270 14.18 -25.01 3.97
N THR A 271 13.03 -25.05 3.31
CA THR A 271 12.62 -26.12 2.41
C THR A 271 13.55 -26.24 1.20
N THR A 272 14.01 -25.11 0.65
CA THR A 272 14.97 -25.09 -0.46
C THR A 272 16.29 -25.73 -0.06
N ARG A 273 16.82 -25.34 1.11
CA ARG A 273 18.05 -25.93 1.64
C ARG A 273 17.88 -27.42 1.96
N GLU A 274 16.76 -27.82 2.55
CA GLU A 274 16.50 -29.23 2.86
C GLU A 274 16.34 -30.06 1.59
N SER A 275 15.67 -29.54 0.56
CA SER A 275 15.56 -30.21 -0.74
C SER A 275 16.95 -30.43 -1.37
N GLY A 276 17.80 -29.40 -1.39
CA GLY A 276 19.16 -29.51 -1.91
C GLY A 276 20.02 -30.54 -1.15
N LEU A 277 19.88 -30.63 0.18
CA LEU A 277 20.60 -31.61 1.00
C LEU A 277 20.14 -33.06 0.78
N ILE A 278 18.84 -33.27 0.55
CA ILE A 278 18.24 -34.61 0.45
C ILE A 278 18.30 -35.15 -1.00
N PHE A 279 18.03 -34.29 -1.98
CA PHE A 279 17.85 -34.67 -3.38
C PHE A 279 19.00 -34.23 -4.30
N GLY A 280 19.93 -33.41 -3.81
CA GLY A 280 21.04 -32.85 -4.59
C GLY A 280 20.59 -31.84 -5.65
N ASP A 281 21.51 -31.44 -6.53
CA ASP A 281 21.28 -30.46 -7.60
C ASP A 281 20.58 -31.07 -8.82
N ASN A 282 19.44 -31.73 -8.61
CA ASN A 282 18.62 -32.25 -9.69
C ASN A 282 17.66 -31.17 -10.22
N PRO A 283 17.77 -30.76 -11.50
CA PRO A 283 16.98 -29.65 -12.03
C PRO A 283 15.46 -29.90 -11.99
N VAL A 284 15.01 -31.17 -12.03
CA VAL A 284 13.59 -31.52 -11.93
C VAL A 284 13.04 -31.16 -10.55
N TYR A 285 13.80 -31.46 -9.50
CA TYR A 285 13.41 -31.15 -8.12
C TYR A 285 13.55 -29.66 -7.83
N THR A 286 14.66 -29.04 -8.27
CA THR A 286 14.86 -27.59 -8.13
C THR A 286 13.73 -26.79 -8.79
N ASN A 287 13.30 -27.15 -10.01
CA ASN A 287 12.18 -26.47 -10.69
C ASN A 287 10.87 -26.63 -9.89
N ARG A 288 10.62 -27.80 -9.30
CA ARG A 288 9.43 -28.02 -8.49
C ARG A 288 9.45 -27.24 -7.17
N VAL A 289 10.64 -27.02 -6.57
CA VAL A 289 10.81 -26.10 -5.43
C VAL A 289 10.52 -24.66 -5.84
N VAL A 290 10.99 -24.22 -7.02
CA VAL A 290 10.69 -22.89 -7.56
C VAL A 290 9.17 -22.72 -7.69
N GLN A 291 8.48 -23.62 -8.38
CA GLN A 291 7.01 -23.55 -8.56
C GLN A 291 6.26 -23.52 -7.23
N TRP A 292 6.69 -24.33 -6.26
CA TRP A 292 6.09 -24.30 -4.93
C TRP A 292 6.32 -22.94 -4.24
N ALA A 293 7.55 -22.40 -4.30
CA ALA A 293 7.84 -21.08 -3.74
C ALA A 293 7.04 -19.95 -4.42
N GLU A 294 6.79 -20.05 -5.73
CA GLU A 294 5.91 -19.14 -6.46
C GLU A 294 4.48 -19.19 -5.92
N TRP A 295 3.91 -20.38 -5.70
CA TRP A 295 2.58 -20.54 -5.10
C TRP A 295 2.49 -19.99 -3.68
N GLU A 296 3.52 -20.21 -2.85
CA GLU A 296 3.57 -19.67 -1.49
C GLU A 296 3.67 -18.13 -1.49
N ILE A 297 4.40 -17.54 -2.45
CA ILE A 297 4.47 -16.08 -2.62
C ILE A 297 3.12 -15.52 -3.10
N GLU A 298 2.44 -16.18 -4.04
CA GLU A 298 1.10 -15.78 -4.46
C GLU A 298 0.09 -15.84 -3.31
N PHE A 299 0.15 -16.89 -2.50
CA PHE A 299 -0.66 -17.01 -1.29
C PHE A 299 -0.34 -15.90 -0.29
N PHE A 300 0.94 -15.63 -0.05
CA PHE A 300 1.42 -14.52 0.78
C PHE A 300 0.85 -13.17 0.35
N VAL A 301 0.98 -12.81 -0.94
CA VAL A 301 0.52 -11.51 -1.44
C VAL A 301 -0.99 -11.37 -1.28
N ARG A 302 -1.75 -12.44 -1.54
CA ARG A 302 -3.20 -12.46 -1.32
C ARG A 302 -3.54 -12.22 0.15
N LEU A 303 -2.85 -12.92 1.05
CA LEU A 303 -3.08 -12.81 2.49
C LEU A 303 -2.74 -11.41 3.02
N VAL A 304 -1.66 -10.79 2.54
CA VAL A 304 -1.32 -9.40 2.86
C VAL A 304 -2.44 -8.47 2.42
N LYS A 305 -2.97 -8.64 1.21
CA LYS A 305 -4.05 -7.79 0.68
C LYS A 305 -5.34 -7.95 1.48
N ASP A 306 -5.74 -9.18 1.78
CA ASP A 306 -7.02 -9.48 2.44
C ASP A 306 -7.03 -9.03 3.91
N ASN A 307 -5.86 -8.94 4.54
CA ASN A 307 -5.72 -8.58 5.96
C ASN A 307 -5.04 -7.22 6.16
N ALA A 308 -4.84 -6.44 5.09
CA ALA A 308 -4.28 -5.09 5.18
C ALA A 308 -5.26 -4.13 5.88
N PRO A 309 -4.77 -3.11 6.59
CA PRO A 309 -5.62 -2.00 6.99
C PRO A 309 -6.24 -1.31 5.76
N SER A 310 -7.39 -0.66 5.95
CA SER A 310 -8.10 0.05 4.88
C SER A 310 -7.12 0.93 4.07
N SER A 311 -7.11 0.73 2.75
CA SER A 311 -6.18 1.35 1.81
C SER A 311 -6.22 2.89 1.84
N GLU A 312 -7.28 3.50 2.38
CA GLU A 312 -7.37 4.96 2.56
C GLU A 312 -6.53 5.49 3.74
N THR A 313 -6.00 4.61 4.61
CA THR A 313 -5.28 5.00 5.82
C THR A 313 -3.78 5.20 5.60
N VAL A 314 -3.17 6.09 6.41
CA VAL A 314 -1.69 6.27 6.48
C VAL A 314 -1.00 4.95 6.81
N SER A 315 -1.60 4.18 7.72
CA SER A 315 -1.08 2.88 8.15
C SER A 315 -1.02 1.86 7.02
N ALA A 316 -1.94 1.92 6.04
CA ALA A 316 -1.90 1.04 4.87
C ALA A 316 -0.68 1.34 4.00
N LEU A 317 -0.36 2.61 3.75
CA LEU A 317 0.84 2.97 3.01
C LEU A 317 2.11 2.47 3.71
N ARG A 318 2.20 2.63 5.04
CA ARG A 318 3.33 2.12 5.81
C ARG A 318 3.43 0.60 5.77
N ALA A 319 2.32 -0.10 5.98
CA ALA A 319 2.27 -1.56 5.99
C ALA A 319 2.65 -2.14 4.62
N ALA A 320 2.12 -1.57 3.55
CA ALA A 320 2.46 -1.90 2.17
C ALA A 320 3.95 -1.65 1.87
N SER A 321 4.47 -0.54 2.39
CA SER A 321 5.85 -0.13 2.19
C SER A 321 6.87 -1.01 2.92
N ILE A 322 6.54 -1.41 4.15
CA ILE A 322 7.33 -2.40 4.91
C ILE A 322 7.24 -3.78 4.24
N CYS A 323 6.06 -4.18 3.74
CA CYS A 323 5.88 -5.45 3.05
C CYS A 323 6.83 -5.58 1.85
N VAL A 324 6.89 -4.57 0.98
CA VAL A 324 7.81 -4.53 -0.16
C VAL A 324 9.26 -4.57 0.32
N GLN A 325 9.61 -3.76 1.32
CA GLN A 325 10.96 -3.68 1.85
C GLN A 325 11.48 -5.02 2.37
N ASP A 326 10.72 -5.67 3.25
CA ASP A 326 11.13 -6.92 3.87
C ASP A 326 11.11 -8.07 2.88
N SER A 327 10.06 -8.17 2.05
CA SER A 327 9.92 -9.26 1.09
C SER A 327 11.02 -9.25 0.03
N LEU A 328 11.43 -8.06 -0.46
CA LEU A 328 12.55 -7.95 -1.39
C LEU A 328 13.91 -8.20 -0.73
N ASN A 329 14.10 -7.77 0.52
CA ASN A 329 15.30 -8.13 1.28
C ASN A 329 15.43 -9.66 1.42
N TYR A 330 14.33 -10.35 1.74
CA TYR A 330 14.33 -11.80 1.78
C TYR A 330 14.53 -12.45 0.41
N CYS A 331 13.96 -11.89 -0.67
CA CYS A 331 14.24 -12.37 -2.02
C CYS A 331 15.74 -12.28 -2.35
N SER A 332 16.41 -11.17 -2.00
CA SER A 332 17.86 -11.02 -2.16
C SER A 332 18.65 -12.10 -1.40
N MET A 333 18.21 -12.44 -0.17
CA MET A 333 18.81 -13.55 0.58
C MET A 333 18.59 -14.91 -0.11
N LEU A 334 17.41 -15.14 -0.69
CA LEU A 334 17.08 -16.38 -1.42
C LEU A 334 17.82 -16.51 -2.75
N GLU A 335 18.23 -15.39 -3.37
CA GLU A 335 19.04 -15.42 -4.60
C GLU A 335 20.38 -16.13 -4.38
N SER A 336 20.95 -16.08 -3.17
CA SER A 336 22.14 -16.85 -2.79
C SER A 336 21.92 -18.38 -2.80
N GLN A 337 20.68 -18.83 -2.71
CA GLN A 337 20.26 -20.23 -2.77
C GLN A 337 19.76 -20.62 -4.18
N GLY A 338 19.96 -19.76 -5.18
CA GLY A 338 19.56 -20.00 -6.57
C GLY A 338 18.10 -19.63 -6.89
N LEU A 339 17.34 -19.07 -5.95
CA LEU A 339 15.95 -18.67 -6.14
C LEU A 339 15.81 -17.17 -6.46
N LYS A 340 15.49 -16.86 -7.72
CA LYS A 340 15.30 -15.47 -8.20
C LYS A 340 13.83 -15.07 -8.25
N LEU A 341 13.28 -14.63 -7.12
CA LEU A 341 11.84 -14.37 -6.94
C LEU A 341 11.47 -12.88 -6.92
N SER A 342 12.46 -11.98 -6.86
CA SER A 342 12.28 -10.52 -6.76
C SER A 342 11.35 -9.95 -7.85
N LYS A 343 11.50 -10.43 -9.10
CA LYS A 343 10.72 -9.93 -10.24
C LYS A 343 9.25 -10.37 -10.19
N LEU A 344 9.00 -11.61 -9.80
CA LEU A 344 7.65 -12.14 -9.59
C LEU A 344 6.94 -11.38 -8.48
N LEU A 345 7.62 -11.22 -7.34
CA LEU A 345 7.09 -10.50 -6.18
C LEU A 345 6.66 -9.07 -6.54
N LEU A 346 7.48 -8.34 -7.30
CA LEU A 346 7.14 -6.99 -7.77
C LEU A 346 5.90 -6.96 -8.67
N VAL A 347 5.73 -7.96 -9.54
CA VAL A 347 4.53 -8.07 -10.40
C VAL A 347 3.28 -8.32 -9.57
N LEU A 348 3.36 -9.21 -8.57
CA LEU A 348 2.23 -9.56 -7.72
C LEU A 348 1.84 -8.42 -6.76
N LEU A 349 2.82 -7.71 -6.18
CA LEU A 349 2.56 -6.61 -5.24
C LEU A 349 2.12 -5.32 -5.94
N ARG A 350 2.49 -5.09 -7.20
CA ARG A 350 2.23 -3.82 -7.90
C ARG A 350 0.76 -3.34 -7.81
N PRO A 351 -0.26 -4.16 -8.12
CA PRO A 351 -1.66 -3.71 -8.03
C PRO A 351 -2.05 -3.23 -6.64
N TYR A 352 -1.58 -3.93 -5.60
CA TYR A 352 -1.84 -3.56 -4.21
C TYR A 352 -1.15 -2.24 -3.83
N ILE A 353 0.12 -2.05 -4.21
CA ILE A 353 0.84 -0.79 -3.94
C ILE A 353 0.21 0.39 -4.67
N GLU A 354 -0.17 0.21 -5.94
CA GLU A 354 -0.80 1.26 -6.74
C GLU A 354 -2.16 1.68 -6.18
N GLU A 355 -2.97 0.71 -5.72
CA GLU A 355 -4.24 0.96 -5.04
C GLU A 355 -4.05 1.77 -3.75
N VAL A 356 -3.12 1.34 -2.88
CA VAL A 356 -2.83 2.03 -1.62
C VAL A 356 -2.31 3.45 -1.86
N LEU A 357 -1.44 3.65 -2.86
CA LEU A 357 -0.96 4.96 -3.26
C LEU A 357 -2.10 5.84 -3.77
N GLU A 358 -2.93 5.36 -4.68
CA GLU A 358 -4.08 6.11 -5.21
C GLU A 358 -5.00 6.59 -4.09
N LEU A 359 -5.39 5.69 -3.18
CA LEU A 359 -6.33 6.02 -2.12
C LEU A 359 -5.72 6.95 -1.07
N ASN A 360 -4.42 6.83 -0.78
CA ASN A 360 -3.72 7.77 0.10
C ASN A 360 -3.58 9.17 -0.52
N PHE A 361 -3.27 9.27 -1.82
CA PHE A 361 -3.20 10.57 -2.49
C PHE A 361 -4.59 11.21 -2.68
N ARG A 362 -5.65 10.41 -2.84
CA ARG A 362 -7.03 10.89 -2.80
C ARG A 362 -7.39 11.39 -1.40
N ARG A 363 -7.01 10.69 -0.32
CA ARG A 363 -7.15 11.19 1.06
C ARG A 363 -6.40 12.51 1.24
N ALA A 364 -5.15 12.59 0.82
CA ALA A 364 -4.35 13.81 0.91
C ALA A 364 -5.00 14.97 0.17
N ARG A 365 -5.52 14.74 -1.04
CA ARG A 365 -6.28 15.75 -1.78
C ARG A 365 -7.49 16.25 -0.98
N LYS A 366 -8.32 15.35 -0.44
CA LYS A 366 -9.44 15.72 0.43
C LYS A 366 -8.96 16.50 1.66
N ALA A 367 -7.93 16.04 2.34
CA ALA A 367 -7.39 16.72 3.51
C ALA A 367 -6.85 18.13 3.19
N VAL A 368 -6.26 18.36 2.00
CA VAL A 368 -5.80 19.70 1.60
C VAL A 368 -6.98 20.66 1.40
N PHE A 369 -8.06 20.21 0.75
CA PHE A 369 -9.15 21.10 0.28
C PHE A 369 -10.42 21.09 1.16
N ASP A 370 -10.67 20.03 1.90
CA ASP A 370 -11.82 19.91 2.80
C ASP A 370 -11.44 20.42 4.20
N SER A 371 -12.39 21.04 4.91
CA SER A 371 -12.25 21.49 6.31
C SER A 371 -12.27 20.33 7.32
N ILE A 372 -11.63 19.20 6.97
CA ILE A 372 -11.36 18.13 7.91
C ILE A 372 -10.27 18.66 8.84
N GLU A 373 -10.58 18.73 10.13
CA GLU A 373 -9.60 19.01 11.18
C GLU A 373 -8.45 18.01 11.03
N VAL A 374 -7.32 18.52 10.54
CA VAL A 374 -6.05 17.82 10.66
C VAL A 374 -5.68 17.97 12.13
N ASP A 375 -5.40 16.86 12.82
CA ASP A 375 -4.99 16.89 14.24
C ASP A 375 -3.82 17.87 14.39
N GLU A 376 -4.11 19.07 14.91
CA GLU A 376 -3.18 20.20 15.00
C GLU A 376 -1.99 19.92 15.92
N ASN A 377 -1.98 18.76 16.58
CA ASN A 377 -1.01 18.37 17.61
C ASN A 377 0.20 17.59 17.09
N LEU A 378 0.38 17.39 15.79
CA LEU A 378 1.52 16.62 15.28
C LEU A 378 2.79 17.50 15.09
N PRO A 379 3.96 17.11 15.65
CA PRO A 379 5.13 17.97 15.70
C PRO A 379 5.69 18.27 14.30
N MET A 380 5.55 19.53 13.87
CA MET A 380 6.14 20.02 12.63
C MET A 380 7.65 20.29 12.77
N SER A 381 8.38 20.15 11.66
CA SER A 381 9.78 20.56 11.62
C SER A 381 9.87 22.08 11.87
N PRO A 382 10.70 22.54 12.81
CA PRO A 382 10.89 23.98 13.07
C PRO A 382 11.31 24.75 11.81
N HIS A 383 11.97 24.08 10.87
CA HIS A 383 12.38 24.65 9.59
C HIS A 383 11.18 25.03 8.71
N PHE A 384 10.12 24.21 8.65
CA PHE A 384 8.92 24.53 7.85
C PHE A 384 8.19 25.72 8.43
N VAL A 385 8.01 25.71 9.75
CA VAL A 385 7.38 26.81 10.48
C VAL A 385 8.14 28.11 10.21
N SER A 386 9.45 28.14 10.45
CA SER A 386 10.27 29.35 10.27
C SER A 386 10.32 29.87 8.83
N SER A 387 10.23 28.99 7.82
CA SER A 387 10.34 29.40 6.42
C SER A 387 9.03 29.98 5.88
N LEU A 388 7.88 29.52 6.38
CA LEU A 388 6.57 30.02 5.95
C LEU A 388 6.07 31.18 6.83
N THR A 389 6.44 31.24 8.11
CA THR A 389 6.10 32.39 8.97
C THR A 389 6.84 33.67 8.59
N ALA A 390 7.90 33.58 7.79
CA ALA A 390 8.58 34.74 7.20
C ALA A 390 7.64 35.59 6.32
N PHE A 391 6.54 35.01 5.83
CA PHE A 391 5.53 35.69 5.01
C PHE A 391 4.32 36.20 5.83
N ALA A 392 4.37 36.13 7.16
CA ALA A 392 3.25 36.54 8.02
C ALA A 392 3.02 38.06 7.95
N THR A 393 1.84 38.46 7.49
CA THR A 393 1.34 39.84 7.61
C THR A 393 0.44 39.95 8.86
N SER A 394 0.12 41.16 9.31
CA SER A 394 -0.63 41.43 10.56
C SER A 394 -2.05 40.85 10.61
N SER A 395 -2.54 40.22 9.53
CA SER A 395 -3.88 39.61 9.40
C SER A 395 -3.93 38.15 8.93
N ASP A 396 -2.79 37.51 8.60
CA ASP A 396 -2.77 36.26 7.81
C ASP A 396 -2.34 34.99 8.57
N SER A 397 -3.21 34.44 9.44
CA SER A 397 -3.01 33.06 9.91
C SER A 397 -3.37 32.03 8.81
N VAL A 398 -4.51 32.23 8.15
CA VAL A 398 -5.14 31.22 7.26
C VAL A 398 -4.31 30.85 6.03
N LEU A 399 -3.58 31.82 5.45
CA LEU A 399 -2.73 31.57 4.28
C LEU A 399 -1.51 30.71 4.65
N ILE A 400 -0.84 31.05 5.74
CA ILE A 400 0.29 30.27 6.28
C ILE A 400 -0.19 28.87 6.65
N ASP A 401 -1.37 28.78 7.27
CA ASP A 401 -2.01 27.52 7.62
C ASP A 401 -2.25 26.65 6.38
N SER A 402 -2.61 27.24 5.23
CA SER A 402 -2.80 26.49 3.97
C SER A 402 -1.50 25.85 3.46
N GLY A 403 -0.39 26.59 3.45
CA GLY A 403 0.93 26.10 3.02
C GLY A 403 1.49 25.07 4.00
N MET A 404 1.31 25.32 5.29
CA MET A 404 1.68 24.39 6.36
C MET A 404 0.90 23.08 6.28
N LYS A 405 -0.42 23.16 6.08
CA LYS A 405 -1.31 22.00 5.90
C LYS A 405 -0.90 21.15 4.70
N PHE A 406 -0.61 21.79 3.55
CA PHE A 406 -0.10 21.08 2.38
C PHE A 406 1.20 20.33 2.70
N LEU A 407 2.21 21.02 3.26
CA LEU A 407 3.50 20.40 3.59
C LEU A 407 3.36 19.28 4.62
N PHE A 408 2.48 19.43 5.59
CA PHE A 408 2.20 18.42 6.59
C PHE A 408 1.66 17.12 5.96
N ILE A 409 0.65 17.25 5.11
CA ILE A 409 0.05 16.11 4.40
C ILE A 409 1.09 15.44 3.49
N MET A 410 1.94 16.22 2.84
CA MET A 410 3.05 15.70 2.04
C MET A 410 4.07 14.95 2.88
N ALA A 411 4.45 15.49 4.04
CA ALA A 411 5.36 14.84 4.98
C ALA A 411 4.77 13.52 5.50
N ASP A 412 3.49 13.50 5.87
CA ASP A 412 2.77 12.32 6.34
C ASP A 412 2.86 11.15 5.34
N ILE A 413 2.65 11.42 4.04
CA ILE A 413 2.81 10.41 2.98
C ILE A 413 4.27 9.99 2.83
N LEU A 414 5.16 10.96 2.69
CA LEU A 414 6.58 10.74 2.40
C LEU A 414 7.27 9.92 3.51
N ASP A 415 6.91 10.14 4.77
CA ASP A 415 7.47 9.44 5.92
C ASP A 415 7.05 7.95 6.00
N GLN A 416 6.01 7.53 5.28
CA GLN A 416 5.63 6.12 5.22
C GLN A 416 6.48 5.31 4.24
N LEU A 417 7.18 5.96 3.31
CA LEU A 417 7.90 5.30 2.22
C LEU A 417 9.23 4.71 2.69
N THR A 418 9.50 3.47 2.29
CA THR A 418 10.77 2.77 2.51
C THR A 418 11.68 2.90 1.28
N PRO A 419 13.00 2.74 1.44
CA PRO A 419 13.94 2.86 0.32
C PRO A 419 13.61 1.96 -0.88
N LEU A 420 13.17 0.71 -0.67
CA LEU A 420 12.83 -0.17 -1.80
C LEU A 420 11.53 0.20 -2.49
N VAL A 421 10.55 0.79 -1.80
CA VAL A 421 9.38 1.37 -2.47
C VAL A 421 9.79 2.56 -3.32
N VAL A 422 10.67 3.42 -2.81
CA VAL A 422 11.19 4.57 -3.56
C VAL A 422 11.93 4.12 -4.81
N LEU A 423 12.74 3.06 -4.71
CA LEU A 423 13.47 2.51 -5.84
C LEU A 423 12.55 1.98 -6.96
N HIS A 424 11.46 1.31 -6.61
CA HIS A 424 10.60 0.61 -7.59
C HIS A 424 9.34 1.38 -8.01
N PHE A 425 8.84 2.27 -7.16
CA PHE A 425 7.59 3.01 -7.35
C PHE A 425 7.78 4.53 -7.25
N GLY A 426 9.02 5.02 -7.08
CA GLY A 426 9.33 6.42 -6.88
C GLY A 426 8.78 7.34 -7.98
N GLY A 427 8.93 6.98 -9.26
CA GLY A 427 8.37 7.78 -10.36
C GLY A 427 6.85 7.96 -10.29
N ASN A 428 6.11 6.92 -9.85
CA ASN A 428 4.66 7.00 -9.65
C ASN A 428 4.32 7.94 -8.49
N VAL A 429 5.04 7.80 -7.37
CA VAL A 429 4.90 8.72 -6.22
C VAL A 429 5.16 10.16 -6.66
N LEU A 430 6.28 10.46 -7.31
CA LEU A 430 6.64 11.80 -7.79
C LEU A 430 5.57 12.39 -8.71
N THR A 431 5.02 11.59 -9.62
CA THR A 431 3.93 12.01 -10.52
C THR A 431 2.69 12.45 -9.73
N ARG A 432 2.33 11.69 -8.69
CA ARG A 432 1.17 11.99 -7.83
C ARG A 432 1.41 13.21 -6.94
N ILE A 433 2.63 13.40 -6.48
CA ILE A 433 3.07 14.61 -5.78
C ILE A 433 2.89 15.82 -6.70
N SER A 434 3.37 15.75 -7.96
CA SER A 434 3.19 16.82 -8.95
C SER A 434 1.71 17.15 -9.18
N GLN A 435 0.86 16.14 -9.33
CA GLN A 435 -0.59 16.34 -9.52
C GLN A 435 -1.27 17.00 -8.32
N LEU A 436 -0.87 16.65 -7.09
CA LEU A 436 -1.41 17.28 -5.89
C LEU A 436 -0.92 18.72 -5.76
N PHE A 437 0.35 18.98 -6.09
CA PHE A 437 0.90 20.34 -6.13
C PHE A 437 0.22 21.22 -7.19
N ASP A 438 -0.03 20.70 -8.40
CA ASP A 438 -0.75 21.42 -9.46
C ASP A 438 -2.15 21.83 -9.00
N LYS A 439 -2.89 20.92 -8.34
CA LYS A 439 -4.20 21.24 -7.76
C LYS A 439 -4.12 22.28 -6.64
N TYR A 440 -3.05 22.23 -5.84
CA TYR A 440 -2.81 23.26 -4.83
C TYR A 440 -2.54 24.61 -5.48
N MET A 441 -1.76 24.67 -6.57
CA MET A 441 -1.58 25.90 -7.36
C MET A 441 -2.90 26.41 -7.94
N ASP A 442 -3.78 25.54 -8.44
CA ASP A 442 -5.10 25.95 -8.94
C ASP A 442 -5.96 26.57 -7.84
N ALA A 443 -5.88 26.07 -6.61
CA ALA A 443 -6.58 26.66 -5.47
C ALA A 443 -5.99 28.03 -5.08
N LEU A 444 -4.67 28.19 -5.14
CA LEU A 444 -4.02 29.50 -4.95
C LEU A 444 -4.39 30.49 -6.05
N ILE A 445 -4.52 30.04 -7.30
CA ILE A 445 -5.01 30.87 -8.42
C ILE A 445 -6.43 31.37 -8.12
N ARG A 446 -7.32 30.51 -7.63
CA ARG A 446 -8.70 30.89 -7.25
C ARG A 446 -8.76 31.84 -6.04
N ALA A 447 -7.73 31.86 -5.21
CA ALA A 447 -7.62 32.80 -4.09
C ALA A 447 -7.18 34.21 -4.52
N LEU A 448 -6.61 34.37 -5.72
CA LEU A 448 -6.27 35.67 -6.30
C LEU A 448 -7.53 36.37 -6.88
N PRO A 449 -7.61 37.71 -6.89
CA PRO A 449 -8.80 38.44 -7.35
C PRO A 449 -9.21 38.15 -8.82
N GLY A 450 -10.49 38.08 -9.17
CA GLY A 450 -10.93 37.88 -10.57
C GLY A 450 -11.39 39.19 -11.26
N PRO A 451 -11.24 39.34 -12.59
CA PRO A 451 -11.83 40.48 -13.31
C PRO A 451 -13.36 40.44 -13.44
N SER A 452 -14.03 39.33 -13.10
CA SER A 452 -15.48 39.12 -13.30
C SER A 452 -16.25 38.70 -12.04
N ASP A 453 -15.86 39.18 -10.85
CA ASP A 453 -16.58 38.86 -9.61
C ASP A 453 -17.95 39.57 -9.47
N ASP A 454 -18.41 40.31 -10.49
CA ASP A 454 -19.75 40.94 -10.54
C ASP A 454 -20.83 40.06 -11.20
N ASP A 455 -20.47 38.99 -11.91
CA ASP A 455 -21.43 38.02 -12.47
C ASP A 455 -21.40 36.71 -11.69
N SER A 456 -22.11 36.73 -10.57
CA SER A 456 -22.45 35.57 -9.76
C SER A 456 -23.41 34.62 -10.52
N LEU A 457 -22.90 33.92 -11.54
CA LEU A 457 -23.57 32.76 -12.10
C LEU A 457 -23.14 31.52 -11.31
N THR A 458 -24.13 31.03 -10.57
CA THR A 458 -24.31 29.71 -9.97
C THR A 458 -23.65 28.54 -10.72
N GLU A 459 -22.36 28.30 -10.53
CA GLU A 459 -21.74 27.00 -10.78
C GLU A 459 -20.89 26.60 -9.57
N LEU A 460 -21.25 25.45 -8.99
CA LEU A 460 -20.67 24.75 -7.83
C LEU A 460 -19.75 25.60 -6.94
N LYS A 461 -20.33 26.07 -5.82
CA LYS A 461 -19.66 26.73 -4.71
C LYS A 461 -18.67 25.77 -4.02
N GLU A 462 -17.55 25.45 -4.69
CA GLU A 462 -16.34 25.03 -4.00
C GLU A 462 -15.94 26.21 -3.11
N THR A 463 -16.03 26.00 -1.80
CA THR A 463 -15.69 27.01 -0.79
C THR A 463 -14.26 27.46 -1.00
N ILE A 464 -14.07 28.68 -1.50
CA ILE A 464 -12.76 29.34 -1.56
C ILE A 464 -12.35 29.60 -0.10
N PRO A 465 -11.28 28.96 0.41
CA PRO A 465 -10.96 29.01 1.84
C PRO A 465 -10.44 30.39 2.30
N PHE A 466 -9.85 31.16 1.39
CA PHE A 466 -9.39 32.54 1.64
C PHE A 466 -9.24 33.31 0.33
N ARG A 467 -9.29 34.65 0.39
CA ARG A 467 -9.12 35.55 -0.76
C ARG A 467 -8.04 36.57 -0.45
N ALA A 468 -7.06 36.71 -1.34
CA ALA A 468 -5.99 37.69 -1.19
C ALA A 468 -6.36 38.99 -1.90
N GLU A 469 -6.77 39.99 -1.12
CA GLU A 469 -7.22 41.27 -1.65
C GLU A 469 -6.07 42.26 -1.78
N THR A 470 -5.10 42.23 -0.86
CA THR A 470 -3.98 43.18 -0.83
C THR A 470 -2.79 42.73 -1.67
N ASP A 471 -1.99 43.67 -2.18
CA ASP A 471 -0.73 43.37 -2.88
C ASP A 471 0.21 42.53 -2.00
N SER A 472 0.22 42.77 -0.67
CA SER A 472 1.00 41.99 0.29
C SER A 472 0.52 40.53 0.40
N GLU A 473 -0.78 40.29 0.49
CA GLU A 473 -1.36 38.93 0.55
C GLU A 473 -1.09 38.16 -0.75
N GLN A 474 -1.27 38.80 -1.90
CA GLN A 474 -1.02 38.17 -3.20
C GLN A 474 0.47 37.82 -3.39
N LEU A 475 1.38 38.69 -2.94
CA LEU A 475 2.82 38.41 -2.95
C LEU A 475 3.19 37.32 -1.92
N ALA A 476 2.53 37.28 -0.75
CA ALA A 476 2.73 36.23 0.24
C ALA A 476 2.34 34.85 -0.31
N ILE A 477 1.23 34.74 -1.05
CA ILE A 477 0.84 33.50 -1.77
C ILE A 477 1.96 33.03 -2.69
N LEU A 478 2.50 33.94 -3.52
CA LEU A 478 3.59 33.61 -4.43
C LEU A 478 4.87 33.21 -3.68
N GLY A 479 5.18 33.89 -2.58
CA GLY A 479 6.33 33.60 -1.73
C GLY A 479 6.26 32.21 -1.08
N ILE A 480 5.09 31.85 -0.54
CA ILE A 480 4.82 30.53 0.06
C ILE A 480 4.91 29.45 -1.02
N ALA A 481 4.21 29.62 -2.14
CA ALA A 481 4.22 28.65 -3.24
C ALA A 481 5.63 28.42 -3.80
N PHE A 482 6.40 29.51 -3.99
CA PHE A 482 7.78 29.45 -4.44
C PHE A 482 8.68 28.74 -3.43
N THR A 483 8.52 29.03 -2.13
CA THR A 483 9.32 28.41 -1.06
C THR A 483 9.03 26.91 -0.93
N ILE A 484 7.76 26.51 -1.09
CA ILE A 484 7.38 25.09 -1.16
C ILE A 484 8.05 24.41 -2.36
N MET A 485 7.99 25.05 -3.53
CA MET A 485 8.49 24.51 -4.80
C MET A 485 10.02 24.42 -4.89
N ASP A 486 10.74 25.47 -4.49
CA ASP A 486 12.19 25.61 -4.68
C ASP A 486 12.99 24.97 -3.54
N GLU A 487 12.45 24.97 -2.30
CA GLU A 487 13.20 24.60 -1.09
C GLU A 487 12.55 23.44 -0.30
N LEU A 488 11.33 23.61 0.19
CA LEU A 488 10.79 22.74 1.25
C LEU A 488 10.40 21.34 0.74
N LEU A 489 9.69 21.25 -0.38
CA LEU A 489 9.30 19.97 -0.94
C LEU A 489 10.50 19.23 -1.56
N PRO A 490 11.37 19.85 -2.38
CA PRO A 490 12.55 19.18 -2.90
C PRO A 490 13.52 18.69 -1.83
N SER A 491 13.74 19.44 -0.74
CA SER A 491 14.65 19.02 0.33
C SER A 491 14.17 17.74 1.02
N ARG A 492 12.86 17.64 1.29
CA ARG A 492 12.23 16.42 1.84
C ARG A 492 12.34 15.23 0.91
N VAL A 493 12.00 15.41 -0.37
CA VAL A 493 12.05 14.33 -1.38
C VAL A 493 13.48 13.82 -1.54
N VAL A 494 14.47 14.73 -1.66
CA VAL A 494 15.89 14.33 -1.79
C VAL A 494 16.36 13.55 -0.57
N LYS A 495 15.97 13.92 0.65
CA LYS A 495 16.33 13.17 1.87
C LYS A 495 15.87 11.70 1.82
N ILE A 496 14.72 11.44 1.21
CA ILE A 496 14.13 10.09 1.11
C ILE A 496 14.69 9.32 -0.09
N TRP A 497 14.98 10.01 -1.19
CA TRP A 497 15.54 9.40 -2.42
C TRP A 497 17.05 9.15 -2.34
N SER A 498 17.76 9.85 -1.44
CA SER A 498 19.18 9.63 -1.16
C SER A 498 19.40 9.46 0.35
N PRO A 499 19.01 8.31 0.93
CA PRO A 499 19.33 8.03 2.32
C PRO A 499 20.84 7.95 2.46
N LYS A 500 21.45 8.91 3.15
CA LYS A 500 22.85 8.78 3.59
C LYS A 500 22.90 7.56 4.51
N SER A 501 23.65 6.54 4.13
CA SER A 501 24.02 5.47 5.05
C SER A 501 24.88 6.08 6.16
N GLU A 502 24.33 6.23 7.35
CA GLU A 502 25.10 6.56 8.56
C GLU A 502 25.90 5.35 9.10
N SER A 503 25.84 4.20 8.41
CA SER A 503 26.65 3.01 8.70
C SER A 503 27.57 2.71 7.52
N GLN A 504 28.65 3.47 7.36
CA GLN A 504 29.79 3.01 6.56
C GLN A 504 30.66 2.08 7.42
N GLU A 505 30.43 0.77 7.29
CA GLU A 505 31.57 -0.15 7.26
C GLU A 505 32.16 -0.12 5.84
N PRO A 506 33.49 -0.07 5.68
CA PRO A 506 34.11 0.02 4.37
C PRO A 506 34.16 -1.39 3.76
N GLY A 507 33.19 -1.72 2.90
CA GLY A 507 33.22 -3.02 2.23
C GLY A 507 32.17 -3.33 1.18
N ASN A 508 31.14 -2.50 0.98
CA ASN A 508 30.14 -2.77 -0.05
C ASN A 508 30.00 -1.58 -1.00
N GLU A 509 30.87 -1.54 -2.00
CA GLU A 509 30.69 -0.71 -3.19
C GLU A 509 29.43 -1.22 -3.91
N HIS A 510 28.33 -0.46 -3.85
CA HIS A 510 27.33 -0.25 -4.91
C HIS A 510 25.99 0.24 -4.34
N ILE A 511 25.92 1.51 -3.94
CA ILE A 511 24.70 2.31 -4.14
C ILE A 511 25.14 3.67 -4.70
N VAL A 512 25.60 3.65 -5.95
CA VAL A 512 25.62 4.87 -6.78
C VAL A 512 24.15 5.19 -7.04
N PRO A 513 23.65 6.42 -6.80
CA PRO A 513 22.29 6.77 -7.15
C PRO A 513 22.07 6.48 -8.64
N ASN A 514 21.11 5.61 -8.95
CA ASN A 514 20.82 5.21 -10.32
C ASN A 514 20.62 6.45 -11.20
N ALA A 515 21.26 6.49 -12.37
CA ALA A 515 21.15 7.62 -13.31
C ALA A 515 19.68 7.92 -13.68
N SER A 516 18.82 6.90 -13.70
CA SER A 516 17.37 7.04 -13.88
C SER A 516 16.71 7.88 -12.79
N THR A 517 16.99 7.59 -11.51
CA THR A 517 16.44 8.32 -10.36
C THR A 517 16.82 9.80 -10.38
N THR A 518 18.03 10.14 -10.81
CA THR A 518 18.45 11.54 -10.93
C THR A 518 17.75 12.28 -12.07
N THR A 519 17.37 11.56 -13.13
CA THR A 519 16.63 12.11 -14.28
C THR A 519 15.17 12.34 -13.90
N GLU A 520 14.54 11.36 -13.24
CA GLU A 520 13.18 11.48 -12.70
C GLU A 520 13.02 12.68 -11.76
N LEU A 521 13.98 12.90 -10.85
CA LEU A 521 13.96 14.06 -9.95
C LEU A 521 14.10 15.40 -10.68
N LYS A 522 14.88 15.46 -11.77
CA LYS A 522 15.00 16.67 -12.59
C LYS A 522 13.70 16.97 -13.34
N ASP A 523 13.09 15.95 -13.93
CA ASP A 523 11.82 16.10 -14.65
C ASP A 523 10.67 16.45 -13.71
N TRP A 524 10.65 15.85 -12.51
CA TRP A 524 9.72 16.22 -11.45
C TRP A 524 9.87 17.69 -11.02
N ARG A 525 11.11 18.18 -10.82
CA ARG A 525 11.34 19.61 -10.53
C ARG A 525 10.84 20.54 -11.64
N ARG A 526 10.98 20.13 -12.91
CA ARG A 526 10.44 20.90 -14.05
C ARG A 526 8.91 20.95 -14.02
N GLN A 527 8.25 19.85 -13.64
CA GLN A 527 6.78 19.83 -13.48
C GLN A 527 6.32 20.77 -12.37
N LEU A 528 6.98 20.76 -11.21
CA LEU A 528 6.66 21.70 -10.13
C LEU A 528 6.85 23.16 -10.55
N GLN A 529 7.96 23.45 -11.25
CA GLN A 529 8.22 24.79 -11.79
C GLN A 529 7.11 25.21 -12.76
N HIS A 530 6.66 24.31 -13.64
CA HIS A 530 5.58 24.59 -14.59
C HIS A 530 4.26 24.91 -13.87
N SER A 531 3.89 24.15 -12.83
CA SER A 531 2.69 24.44 -12.02
C SER A 531 2.79 25.80 -11.32
N PHE A 532 3.97 26.14 -10.79
CA PHE A 532 4.20 27.47 -10.19
C PHE A 532 4.15 28.59 -11.23
N ASP A 533 4.69 28.37 -12.43
CA ASP A 533 4.68 29.34 -13.52
C ASP A 533 3.24 29.70 -13.93
N LYS A 534 2.28 28.76 -13.87
CA LYS A 534 0.85 29.04 -14.08
C LYS A 534 0.32 30.07 -13.08
N LEU A 535 0.61 29.89 -11.79
CA LEU A 535 0.19 30.81 -10.72
C LEU A 535 0.82 32.20 -10.91
N ARG A 536 2.13 32.25 -11.16
CA ARG A 536 2.85 33.50 -11.43
C ARG A 536 2.27 34.23 -12.64
N ASP A 537 2.07 33.52 -13.74
CA ASP A 537 1.56 34.11 -14.97
C ASP A 537 0.12 34.60 -14.80
N HIS A 538 -0.72 33.89 -14.03
CA HIS A 538 -2.05 34.36 -13.64
C HIS A 538 -1.98 35.68 -12.88
N PHE A 539 -1.18 35.72 -11.80
CA PHE A 539 -0.95 36.95 -11.03
C PHE A 539 -0.49 38.10 -11.93
N CYS A 540 0.53 37.89 -12.77
CA CYS A 540 1.06 38.94 -13.65
C CYS A 540 0.00 39.47 -14.60
N ARG A 541 -0.77 38.60 -15.26
CA ARG A 541 -1.85 38.99 -16.17
C ARG A 541 -2.90 39.80 -15.45
N GLN A 542 -3.36 39.32 -14.31
CA GLN A 542 -4.39 39.98 -13.53
C GLN A 542 -3.94 41.33 -12.98
N TYR A 543 -2.70 41.42 -12.48
CA TYR A 543 -2.11 42.67 -11.99
C TYR A 543 -2.04 43.72 -13.10
N VAL A 544 -1.63 43.29 -14.31
CA VAL A 544 -1.56 44.12 -15.51
C VAL A 544 -2.95 44.54 -15.99
N LEU A 545 -3.94 43.62 -16.02
CA LEU A 545 -5.33 43.94 -16.39
C LEU A 545 -5.96 44.97 -15.42
N SER A 546 -5.75 44.82 -14.11
CA SER A 546 -6.24 45.78 -13.10
C SER A 546 -5.66 47.20 -13.28
N PHE A 547 -4.51 47.28 -13.95
CA PHE A 547 -3.88 48.54 -14.30
C PHE A 547 -4.42 49.09 -15.62
N ILE A 548 -4.45 48.28 -16.68
CA ILE A 548 -4.81 48.70 -18.03
C ILE A 548 -6.27 49.15 -18.09
N TYR A 549 -7.18 48.40 -17.48
CA TYR A 549 -8.60 48.68 -17.55
C TYR A 549 -9.04 49.49 -16.32
N SER A 550 -9.92 50.45 -16.55
CA SER A 550 -10.67 51.08 -15.47
C SER A 550 -11.71 50.11 -14.92
N ARG A 551 -12.29 50.42 -13.75
CA ARG A 551 -13.41 49.65 -13.18
C ARG A 551 -14.65 49.64 -14.09
N GLU A 552 -14.71 50.54 -15.08
CA GLU A 552 -15.76 50.65 -16.09
C GLU A 552 -15.40 49.91 -17.40
N GLY A 553 -14.30 49.16 -17.43
CA GLY A 553 -13.85 48.39 -18.60
C GLY A 553 -13.20 49.22 -19.71
N LYS A 554 -12.95 50.52 -19.50
CA LYS A 554 -12.27 51.38 -20.49
C LYS A 554 -10.74 51.28 -20.37
N THR A 555 -10.05 51.25 -21.49
CA THR A 555 -8.58 51.26 -21.52
C THR A 555 -8.04 52.61 -21.00
N ARG A 556 -7.14 52.56 -20.02
CA ARG A 556 -6.42 53.74 -19.50
C ARG A 556 -5.27 54.17 -20.42
N LEU A 557 -4.82 53.26 -21.29
CA LEU A 557 -3.78 53.49 -22.30
C LEU A 557 -4.44 53.82 -23.64
N ASN A 558 -4.52 55.11 -23.98
CA ASN A 558 -5.08 55.59 -25.25
C ASN A 558 -3.97 56.05 -26.19
N ALA A 559 -3.94 55.55 -27.43
CA ALA A 559 -2.96 55.92 -28.45
C ALA A 559 -3.13 57.34 -29.01
N GLN A 560 -4.31 57.97 -28.83
CA GLN A 560 -4.58 59.34 -29.29
C GLN A 560 -3.64 60.38 -28.66
N ILE A 561 -3.03 60.07 -27.51
CA ILE A 561 -2.00 60.91 -26.87
C ILE A 561 -0.76 61.14 -27.74
N TYR A 562 -0.55 60.31 -28.76
CA TYR A 562 0.58 60.40 -29.69
C TYR A 562 0.21 61.13 -31.00
N LEU A 563 -1.08 61.46 -31.20
CA LEU A 563 -1.60 62.08 -32.42
C LEU A 563 -1.79 63.60 -32.31
N GLY A 564 -2.07 64.12 -31.11
CA GLY A 564 -2.34 65.55 -30.89
C GLY A 564 -1.17 66.28 -30.23
N GLY A 565 -0.56 67.21 -30.97
CA GLY A 565 0.17 68.34 -30.39
C GLY A 565 -0.65 69.60 -30.66
N ASP A 566 -1.40 70.07 -29.66
CA ASP A 566 -2.02 71.39 -29.77
C ASP A 566 -0.91 72.46 -29.66
N GLY A 567 -1.05 73.53 -30.44
CA GLY A 567 -0.02 74.52 -30.67
C GLY A 567 0.43 75.26 -29.41
N GLU A 568 1.68 75.72 -29.44
CA GLU A 568 2.28 76.71 -28.53
C GLU A 568 2.39 76.31 -27.05
N ASP A 569 3.16 75.24 -26.77
CA ASP A 569 4.04 75.12 -25.58
C ASP A 569 4.88 73.83 -25.73
N SER A 570 5.73 73.76 -26.77
CA SER A 570 6.54 72.57 -27.06
C SER A 570 7.84 72.54 -26.25
N GLN A 571 7.73 72.36 -24.93
CA GLN A 571 8.68 71.53 -24.21
C GLN A 571 8.03 70.16 -24.05
N TRP A 572 8.21 69.31 -25.05
CA TRP A 572 7.97 67.88 -24.87
C TRP A 572 9.01 67.38 -23.86
N ASP A 573 8.62 67.32 -22.60
CA ASP A 573 9.43 66.79 -21.53
C ASP A 573 9.92 65.39 -21.89
N THR A 574 11.14 65.05 -21.48
CA THR A 574 11.71 63.71 -21.62
C THR A 574 10.97 62.67 -20.76
N LEU A 575 9.93 63.10 -20.02
CA LEU A 575 9.14 62.26 -19.13
C LEU A 575 8.13 61.37 -19.88
N PRO A 576 7.84 60.16 -19.36
CA PRO A 576 6.78 59.29 -19.90
C PRO A 576 5.41 59.98 -19.88
N SER A 577 4.43 59.54 -20.70
CA SER A 577 3.06 60.07 -20.59
C SER A 577 2.40 59.65 -19.28
N LEU A 578 1.36 60.37 -18.84
CA LEU A 578 0.65 60.11 -17.58
C LEU A 578 0.28 58.63 -17.36
N PRO A 579 -0.20 57.85 -18.37
CA PRO A 579 -0.45 56.42 -18.19
C PRO A 579 0.83 55.61 -17.91
N PHE A 580 1.95 55.91 -18.58
CA PHE A 580 3.21 55.21 -18.33
C PHE A 580 3.87 55.64 -17.01
N GLN A 581 3.69 56.89 -16.58
CA GLN A 581 4.11 57.34 -15.24
C GLN A 581 3.30 56.63 -14.15
N ALA A 582 1.99 56.50 -14.31
CA ALA A 582 1.13 55.76 -13.40
C ALA A 582 1.49 54.26 -13.35
N LEU A 583 1.81 53.66 -14.50
CA LEU A 583 2.30 52.28 -14.58
C LEU A 583 3.60 52.13 -13.79
N PHE A 584 4.56 53.01 -14.03
CA PHE A 584 5.84 52.99 -13.34
C PHE A 584 5.68 53.17 -11.83
N SER A 585 4.86 54.12 -11.40
CA SER A 585 4.55 54.33 -9.98
C SER A 585 3.91 53.09 -9.33
N LYS A 586 3.00 52.40 -10.03
CA LYS A 586 2.35 51.18 -9.53
C LYS A 586 3.33 50.01 -9.45
N LEU A 587 4.18 49.83 -10.46
CA LEU A 587 5.24 48.81 -10.44
C LEU A 587 6.27 49.09 -9.33
N GLN A 588 6.62 50.35 -9.10
CA GLN A 588 7.51 50.75 -8.01
C GLN A 588 6.87 50.50 -6.64
N GLN A 589 5.57 50.79 -6.48
CA GLN A 589 4.83 50.45 -5.27
C GLN A 589 4.85 48.93 -5.02
N LEU A 590 4.56 48.12 -6.04
CA LEU A 590 4.62 46.67 -5.94
C LEU A 590 6.03 46.17 -5.61
N ALA A 591 7.06 46.77 -6.22
CA ALA A 591 8.46 46.42 -5.95
C ALA A 591 8.85 46.71 -4.49
N THR A 592 8.38 47.82 -3.91
CA THR A 592 8.57 48.13 -2.49
C THR A 592 7.90 47.08 -1.60
N VAL A 593 6.62 46.76 -1.86
CA VAL A 593 5.89 45.72 -1.09
C VAL A 593 6.55 44.35 -1.24
N ALA A 594 7.03 44.00 -2.44
CA ALA A 594 7.77 42.78 -2.69
C ALA A 594 9.11 42.75 -1.95
N GLY A 595 9.80 43.89 -1.84
CA GLY A 595 11.00 44.03 -1.01
C GLY A 595 10.76 43.66 0.45
N ASP A 596 9.60 44.04 0.99
CA ASP A 596 9.24 43.81 2.40
C ASP A 596 8.66 42.40 2.64
N VAL A 597 7.80 41.89 1.75
CA VAL A 597 7.10 40.60 1.92
C VAL A 597 7.95 39.42 1.45
N LEU A 598 8.74 39.59 0.38
CA LEU A 598 9.56 38.53 -0.22
C LEU A 598 11.03 38.64 0.21
N LEU A 599 11.28 38.99 1.47
CA LEU A 599 12.63 39.11 2.04
C LEU A 599 13.43 37.81 1.85
N GLY A 600 14.65 37.92 1.33
CA GLY A 600 15.51 36.77 1.03
C GLY A 600 15.09 35.93 -0.18
N LYS A 601 14.13 36.41 -0.98
CA LYS A 601 13.65 35.76 -2.21
C LYS A 601 13.92 36.63 -3.43
N GLU A 602 15.16 37.12 -3.58
CA GLU A 602 15.55 38.05 -4.66
C GLU A 602 15.37 37.42 -6.05
N LYS A 603 15.57 36.10 -6.15
CA LYS A 603 15.29 35.33 -7.38
C LYS A 603 13.83 35.47 -7.81
N LEU A 604 12.89 35.33 -6.88
CA LEU A 604 11.46 35.47 -7.16
C LEU A 604 11.12 36.91 -7.55
N GLN A 605 11.60 37.90 -6.78
CA GLN A 605 11.37 39.33 -7.07
C GLN A 605 11.83 39.71 -8.48
N LYS A 606 13.06 39.29 -8.87
CA LYS A 606 13.63 39.50 -10.21
C LYS A 606 12.78 38.90 -11.31
N ILE A 607 12.39 37.63 -11.15
CA ILE A 607 11.58 36.90 -12.13
C ILE A 607 10.20 37.55 -12.27
N LEU A 608 9.59 37.96 -11.15
CA LEU A 608 8.26 38.56 -11.12
C LEU A 608 8.25 39.92 -11.85
N LEU A 609 9.19 40.81 -11.56
CA LEU A 609 9.26 42.12 -12.19
C LEU A 609 9.53 42.03 -13.71
N ALA A 610 10.42 41.11 -14.11
CA ALA A 610 10.68 40.83 -15.51
C ALA A 610 9.41 40.31 -16.22
N ARG A 611 8.70 39.36 -15.61
CA ARG A 611 7.48 38.77 -16.18
C ARG A 611 6.32 39.76 -16.23
N LEU A 612 6.16 40.63 -15.23
CA LEU A 612 5.15 41.70 -15.24
C LEU A 612 5.37 42.64 -16.42
N THR A 613 6.62 43.03 -16.66
CA THR A 613 6.97 43.93 -17.76
C THR A 613 6.76 43.27 -19.12
N GLU A 614 7.16 42.00 -19.26
CA GLU A 614 6.88 41.20 -20.45
C GLU A 614 5.37 41.10 -20.69
N THR A 615 4.57 40.90 -19.63
CA THR A 615 3.11 40.82 -19.73
C THR A 615 2.50 42.14 -20.21
N VAL A 616 3.01 43.29 -19.77
CA VAL A 616 2.59 44.61 -20.29
C VAL A 616 2.94 44.76 -21.77
N LEU A 617 4.14 44.34 -22.18
CA LEU A 617 4.58 44.42 -23.57
C LEU A 617 3.78 43.51 -24.49
N MET A 618 3.49 42.29 -24.04
CA MET A 618 2.63 41.35 -24.77
C MET A 618 1.22 41.92 -24.94
N TRP A 619 0.61 42.45 -23.87
CA TRP A 619 -0.68 43.13 -23.99
C TRP A 619 -0.62 44.29 -24.99
N LEU A 620 0.38 45.18 -24.86
CA LEU A 620 0.50 46.33 -25.76
C LEU A 620 0.66 45.89 -27.21
N SER A 621 1.40 44.81 -27.49
CA SER A 621 1.57 44.25 -28.83
C SER A 621 0.26 43.73 -29.42
N ASP A 622 -0.58 43.11 -28.60
CA ASP A 622 -1.81 42.44 -29.04
C ASP A 622 -3.04 43.39 -29.06
N GLU A 623 -2.91 44.60 -28.52
CA GLU A 623 -4.03 45.55 -28.37
C GLU A 623 -4.39 46.27 -29.69
N GLN A 624 -5.37 45.71 -30.40
CA GLN A 624 -5.81 46.23 -31.69
C GLN A 624 -6.43 47.65 -31.60
N GLU A 625 -7.13 47.99 -30.51
CA GLU A 625 -7.68 49.33 -30.30
C GLU A 625 -6.57 50.39 -30.17
N PHE A 626 -5.44 50.02 -29.57
CA PHE A 626 -4.29 50.91 -29.42
C PHE A 626 -3.59 51.14 -30.76
N TRP A 627 -3.31 50.08 -31.53
CA TRP A 627 -2.60 50.21 -32.80
C TRP A 627 -3.46 50.74 -33.95
N GLY A 628 -4.76 50.43 -33.96
CA GLY A 628 -5.70 50.88 -35.00
C GLY A 628 -5.83 52.40 -35.12
N VAL A 629 -5.52 53.12 -34.03
CA VAL A 629 -5.46 54.60 -34.01
C VAL A 629 -4.38 55.15 -34.94
N PHE A 630 -3.27 54.43 -35.16
CA PHE A 630 -2.21 54.84 -36.10
C PHE A 630 -2.50 54.46 -37.55
N GLU A 631 -3.47 53.57 -37.78
CA GLU A 631 -3.90 53.15 -39.12
C GLU A 631 -4.93 54.11 -39.73
N ASP A 632 -5.57 54.95 -38.90
CA ASP A 632 -6.48 56.00 -39.34
C ASP A 632 -5.72 57.12 -40.08
N LYS A 633 -6.08 57.32 -41.36
CA LYS A 633 -5.45 58.31 -42.24
C LYS A 633 -5.85 59.75 -41.93
N SER A 634 -6.85 59.96 -41.07
CA SER A 634 -7.37 61.30 -40.75
C SER A 634 -6.46 62.11 -39.81
N THR A 635 -5.65 61.44 -38.99
CA THR A 635 -4.71 62.05 -38.03
C THR A 635 -3.35 61.33 -38.08
N PRO A 636 -2.41 61.77 -38.94
CA PRO A 636 -1.14 61.07 -39.11
C PRO A 636 -0.23 61.19 -37.87
N LEU A 637 0.44 60.09 -37.52
CA LEU A 637 1.48 60.07 -36.48
C LEU A 637 2.63 61.01 -36.85
N GLN A 638 2.87 62.01 -36.01
CA GLN A 638 3.98 62.95 -36.22
C GLN A 638 5.32 62.32 -35.77
N PRO A 639 6.46 62.75 -36.34
CA PRO A 639 7.80 62.24 -35.98
C PRO A 639 8.11 62.30 -34.47
N LEU A 640 7.65 63.36 -33.79
CA LEU A 640 7.78 63.53 -32.34
C LEU A 640 6.95 62.51 -31.55
N GLY A 641 5.73 62.21 -32.00
CA GLY A 641 4.88 61.18 -31.38
C GLY A 641 5.49 59.78 -31.50
N LEU A 642 6.10 59.46 -32.65
CA LEU A 642 6.84 58.21 -32.85
C LEU A 642 8.08 58.13 -31.96
N GLN A 643 8.86 59.21 -31.85
CA GLN A 643 10.02 59.27 -30.97
C GLN A 643 9.63 59.04 -29.51
N GLN A 644 8.51 59.59 -29.06
CA GLN A 644 7.99 59.37 -27.71
C GLN A 644 7.51 57.95 -27.49
N LEU A 645 6.81 57.35 -28.45
CA LEU A 645 6.37 55.96 -28.36
C LEU A 645 7.58 55.02 -28.19
N VAL A 646 8.62 55.20 -29.03
CA VAL A 646 9.86 54.42 -28.96
C VAL A 646 10.56 54.62 -27.62
N LEU A 647 10.75 55.88 -27.19
CA LEU A 647 11.42 56.19 -25.93
C LEU A 647 10.71 55.56 -24.73
N ARG A 648 9.38 55.55 -24.73
CA ARG A 648 8.54 55.00 -23.64
C ARG A 648 8.56 53.46 -23.61
N VAL A 649 8.47 52.80 -24.75
CA VAL A 649 8.64 51.33 -24.85
C VAL A 649 10.06 50.94 -24.40
N THR A 650 11.08 51.72 -24.79
CA THR A 650 12.46 51.48 -24.31
C THR A 650 12.62 51.75 -22.82
N HIS A 651 11.97 52.77 -22.27
CA HIS A 651 12.03 53.09 -20.84
C HIS A 651 11.40 51.97 -20.00
N LEU A 652 10.26 51.44 -20.43
CA LEU A 652 9.63 50.27 -19.81
C LEU A 652 10.58 49.06 -19.81
N GLY A 653 11.29 48.83 -20.91
CA GLY A 653 12.33 47.80 -21.02
C GLY A 653 13.62 48.09 -20.23
N MET A 654 13.91 49.34 -19.88
CA MET A 654 15.08 49.72 -19.06
C MET A 654 14.77 49.68 -17.55
N CYS A 655 13.54 49.98 -17.13
CA CYS A 655 13.12 49.90 -15.73
C CYS A 655 13.30 48.50 -15.13
N THR A 656 13.22 47.44 -15.94
CA THR A 656 13.52 46.06 -15.52
C THR A 656 15.01 45.77 -15.34
N ARG A 657 15.90 46.58 -15.93
CA ARG A 657 17.35 46.43 -15.83
C ARG A 657 18.01 47.32 -14.78
N LEU A 658 17.35 48.42 -14.38
CA LEU A 658 17.95 49.49 -13.57
C LEU A 658 17.44 49.58 -12.12
N HIS A 659 16.38 48.88 -11.73
CA HIS A 659 15.86 48.88 -10.35
C HIS A 659 15.85 47.50 -9.73
N LEU A 660 17.04 46.90 -9.71
CA LEU A 660 17.41 45.89 -8.73
C LEU A 660 18.71 46.38 -8.08
N PRO A 661 18.76 46.60 -6.76
CA PRO A 661 20.05 46.69 -6.09
C PRO A 661 20.91 45.45 -6.36
#